data_AF-W9SJD5-F1
#
_entry.id   AF-W9SJD5-F1
#
_cell.length_a   1.000
_cell.length_b   1.000
_cell.length_c   1.000
_cell.angle_alpha   90.00
_cell.angle_beta   90.00
_cell.angle_gamma   90.00
#
_symmetry.space_group_name_H-M   'P 1'
#
loop_
_entity.id
_entity.type
_entity.pdbx_description
1 polymer ?
#
loop_
_entity_poly.entity_id
_entity_poly.type
_entity_poly.pdbx_seq_one_letter_code
_entity_poly.pdbx_strand_id
1 'polypeptide(L)'
;MSSMPSSRQSSFFFFFFLNLFSSSFSANHEASLLFSWLHSSKTTSSFISSFSNWNILDENPCNWTFISCSPKGFVTEITVQSIPLHLPLPANLSSFHSLQKLVVSDANITGTIPDELGDCKELQVLDLSSNSLVGSIPRTIGKLGKLQDLILNSNQLTGKIPVEISHCFGLKNLLIFDNRLSGVIPVELGKLTSLEVIRVGGNKDIVGKIPDEIGDCLNLTVLGLADTGILGSLPPSLGKLGRLQTLSIYTTMLSGEIPPEIGNCSELVNLFLYENSLSGSIPKELGKLQKLEELFMWQNNLVGSIPEELGNCSSLTNIDLSLNSISGTIPLSVGGLSGLVEFMISNNNVSGSIPSNFANATNLEQLQLDTNQISGLIPPELGKLSKLNVFFAWQNQLEGSIPSTLAGCASLQAIDLSHNYLTGSVPPGLFQLQNLTKFLLIDNDISGSIRPEIGNCSSLVRLRLGNNRISGGIPSTIGGLKSLNFLDLSANHLSGEVPHEIGSCTELQMIDLSNNTLEGPLPNTLSSLSGLQVLDVSVNQFSGQIPASLGRLVSLNKLILRGNSFSGSIPSSLGLCLSLQLLDLSSNELTGSIPVELGRIEALEIALNLSCNGLSGPIPSQISALNKLSILDLSHNKLEGDLIPLAGLDNLVCLNVSYNNFSGYLPDNKLFRQLSPTDLEGNKGLCSSNRDSCFLSNIGRTGLARSENNVRRSRRLKLAIALLITLTITMVVMGVIGVIRARRTIRDGEDSEMGDSWPWQFTPFQKLNFSVDQILRCLVDTNVIGKGCSGVVYRANMDNGEVIAVKKLWPTSTAAAGNGCNDEKSGVRDSFSAEVKTLGSIRHKNIVRFLGCCWNRNTRLLMYDYMPNGSLGSLLHERTGNALEWELRYQILLGASQGLAYLHHDCVPPIVHRDIKANNILIGLEFEPYIADFGLAKLVDDGDFARSSNTVAGSYGYIAPGKYSPNS
;
A
#
# COMPACT_ATOMS: atom_id res chain seq x y z
N MET A 1 -36.37 5.98 -101.85
CA MET A 1 -36.02 4.55 -101.76
C MET A 1 -36.08 4.18 -100.28
N SER A 2 -37.09 3.46 -99.78
CA SER A 2 -37.45 2.04 -100.04
C SER A 2 -36.55 1.06 -99.26
N SER A 3 -37.07 0.12 -98.45
CA SER A 3 -38.48 -0.15 -98.12
C SER A 3 -38.67 -1.00 -96.85
N MET A 4 -39.83 -0.81 -96.21
CA MET A 4 -40.54 -1.75 -95.31
C MET A 4 -40.92 -3.06 -96.08
N PRO A 5 -41.63 -4.10 -95.51
CA PRO A 5 -42.49 -4.08 -94.30
C PRO A 5 -42.48 -5.36 -93.39
N SER A 6 -43.26 -5.30 -92.29
CA SER A 6 -44.15 -6.37 -91.75
C SER A 6 -43.57 -7.70 -91.19
N SER A 7 -44.21 -8.44 -90.27
CA SER A 7 -45.31 -8.23 -89.28
C SER A 7 -45.47 -9.53 -88.41
N ARG A 8 -46.48 -9.82 -87.55
CA ARG A 8 -47.83 -9.27 -87.24
C ARG A 8 -48.37 -9.89 -85.93
N GLN A 9 -49.21 -9.14 -85.17
CA GLN A 9 -50.35 -9.60 -84.32
C GLN A 9 -50.08 -10.64 -83.18
N SER A 10 -50.94 -10.79 -82.15
CA SER A 10 -52.17 -10.07 -81.73
C SER A 10 -52.22 -10.05 -80.18
N SER A 11 -52.47 -8.92 -79.52
CA SER A 11 -53.81 -8.33 -79.20
C SER A 11 -54.59 -9.05 -78.09
N PHE A 12 -54.91 -8.35 -76.99
CA PHE A 12 -56.28 -8.29 -76.44
C PHE A 12 -56.49 -7.02 -75.57
N PHE A 13 -57.73 -6.53 -75.59
CA PHE A 13 -58.37 -5.41 -74.87
C PHE A 13 -58.13 -5.37 -73.33
N PHE A 14 -58.37 -4.30 -72.54
CA PHE A 14 -58.99 -2.95 -72.68
C PHE A 14 -58.44 -2.02 -71.53
N PHE A 15 -58.95 -0.85 -71.07
CA PHE A 15 -60.15 -0.03 -71.37
C PHE A 15 -59.79 1.49 -71.51
N PHE A 16 -60.27 2.39 -70.64
CA PHE A 16 -60.16 3.87 -70.75
C PHE A 16 -60.40 4.57 -69.39
N PHE A 17 -59.61 5.60 -69.06
CA PHE A 17 -59.83 6.70 -68.07
C PHE A 17 -60.36 6.42 -66.63
N LEU A 18 -59.53 6.71 -65.60
CA LEU A 18 -59.80 7.76 -64.57
C LEU A 18 -58.67 7.89 -63.50
N ASN A 19 -58.70 9.02 -62.77
CA ASN A 19 -57.81 9.48 -61.68
C ASN A 19 -56.38 9.89 -62.11
N LEU A 20 -55.80 11.03 -61.73
CA LEU A 20 -55.69 11.78 -60.45
C LEU A 20 -54.74 11.14 -59.44
N PHE A 21 -53.99 11.99 -58.73
CA PHE A 21 -52.88 11.69 -57.81
C PHE A 21 -51.59 11.11 -58.43
N SER A 22 -50.89 11.94 -59.21
CA SER A 22 -49.43 11.85 -59.34
C SER A 22 -48.74 12.66 -58.23
N SER A 23 -48.96 12.27 -56.97
CA SER A 23 -48.25 12.85 -55.82
C SER A 23 -46.79 12.39 -55.82
N SER A 24 -45.88 13.26 -56.26
CA SER A 24 -44.44 13.03 -56.13
C SER A 24 -44.05 13.00 -54.65
N PHE A 25 -43.82 11.80 -54.10
CA PHE A 25 -43.25 11.63 -52.76
C PHE A 25 -41.84 12.24 -52.74
N SER A 26 -41.75 13.46 -52.21
CA SER A 26 -40.48 14.00 -51.74
C SER A 26 -40.12 13.26 -50.46
N ALA A 27 -39.11 12.39 -50.49
CA ALA A 27 -38.64 11.70 -49.30
C ALA A 27 -38.31 12.73 -48.20
N ASN A 28 -38.73 12.44 -46.97
CA ASN A 28 -38.50 13.33 -45.84
C ASN A 28 -36.99 13.44 -45.57
N HIS A 29 -36.46 14.66 -45.52
CA HIS A 29 -35.03 14.89 -45.39
C HIS A 29 -34.48 14.46 -44.02
N GLU A 30 -35.24 14.67 -42.94
CA GLU A 30 -34.89 14.25 -41.58
C GLU A 30 -34.86 12.71 -41.49
N ALA A 31 -35.87 12.02 -42.07
CA ALA A 31 -35.89 10.56 -42.18
C ALA A 31 -34.70 10.02 -43.00
N SER A 32 -34.40 10.66 -44.14
CA SER A 32 -33.30 10.27 -45.02
C SER A 32 -31.94 10.38 -44.33
N LEU A 33 -31.72 11.45 -43.56
CA LEU A 33 -30.50 11.65 -42.77
C LEU A 33 -30.36 10.57 -41.69
N LEU A 34 -31.39 10.38 -40.85
CA LEU A 34 -31.40 9.38 -39.78
C LEU A 34 -31.12 7.97 -40.33
N PHE A 35 -31.83 7.56 -41.39
CA PHE A 35 -31.64 6.25 -42.01
C PHE A 35 -30.23 6.09 -42.59
N SER A 36 -29.69 7.13 -43.25
CA SER A 36 -28.34 7.10 -43.82
C SER A 36 -27.22 7.05 -42.77
N TRP A 37 -27.42 7.70 -41.62
CA TRP A 37 -26.50 7.65 -40.48
C TRP A 37 -26.38 6.22 -39.94
N LEU A 38 -27.51 5.59 -39.63
CA LEU A 38 -27.57 4.23 -39.08
C LEU A 38 -26.92 3.19 -40.01
N HIS A 39 -27.08 3.36 -41.33
CA HIS A 39 -26.54 2.46 -42.36
C HIS A 39 -25.17 2.90 -42.93
N SER A 40 -24.50 3.89 -42.31
CA SER A 40 -23.20 4.39 -42.79
C SER A 40 -22.04 3.42 -42.56
N SER A 41 -22.17 2.50 -41.59
CA SER A 41 -21.18 1.46 -41.29
C SER A 41 -21.38 0.20 -42.14
N LYS A 42 -20.29 -0.37 -42.64
CA LYS A 42 -20.29 -1.71 -43.29
C LYS A 42 -20.27 -2.87 -42.28
N THR A 43 -20.13 -2.58 -41.00
CA THR A 43 -19.98 -3.56 -39.92
C THR A 43 -21.05 -3.35 -38.86
N THR A 44 -22.18 -4.06 -39.01
CA THR A 44 -22.79 -4.99 -38.02
C THR A 44 -24.24 -5.29 -38.40
N SER A 45 -24.73 -6.48 -38.01
CA SER A 45 -26.15 -6.86 -38.10
C SER A 45 -26.84 -6.95 -36.73
N SER A 46 -26.12 -6.63 -35.64
CA SER A 46 -26.56 -6.82 -34.27
C SER A 46 -27.51 -5.73 -33.79
N PHE A 47 -27.13 -4.45 -33.87
CA PHE A 47 -27.97 -3.35 -33.37
C PHE A 47 -29.17 -3.01 -34.28
N ILE A 48 -29.12 -3.36 -35.57
CA ILE A 48 -30.17 -2.99 -36.55
C ILE A 48 -31.54 -3.56 -36.15
N SER A 49 -31.57 -4.67 -35.41
CA SER A 49 -32.78 -5.25 -34.80
C SER A 49 -33.55 -4.26 -33.91
N SER A 50 -32.86 -3.42 -33.13
CA SER A 50 -33.44 -2.39 -32.28
C SER A 50 -34.13 -1.27 -33.07
N PHE A 51 -33.70 -1.03 -34.32
CA PHE A 51 -34.22 0.01 -35.21
C PHE A 51 -35.12 -0.57 -36.31
N SER A 52 -35.68 -1.76 -36.10
CA SER A 52 -36.38 -2.56 -37.13
C SER A 52 -37.66 -1.93 -37.72
N ASN A 53 -38.16 -0.81 -37.15
CA ASN A 53 -39.26 -0.02 -37.72
C ASN A 53 -38.80 1.27 -38.45
N TRP A 54 -37.50 1.49 -38.64
CA TRP A 54 -36.98 2.62 -39.42
C TRP A 54 -37.09 2.33 -40.92
N ASN A 55 -38.12 2.86 -41.59
CA ASN A 55 -38.38 2.61 -43.01
C ASN A 55 -38.32 3.90 -43.84
N ILE A 56 -37.32 4.03 -44.72
CA ILE A 56 -37.10 5.22 -45.57
C ILE A 56 -38.25 5.51 -46.56
N LEU A 57 -39.23 4.61 -46.72
CA LEU A 57 -40.44 4.84 -47.51
C LEU A 57 -41.57 5.54 -46.73
N ASP A 58 -41.42 5.75 -45.42
CA ASP A 58 -42.41 6.45 -44.60
C ASP A 58 -42.42 7.96 -44.90
N GLU A 59 -43.58 8.60 -44.79
CA GLU A 59 -43.77 10.05 -45.04
C GLU A 59 -42.98 10.93 -44.05
N ASN A 60 -42.70 10.42 -42.85
CA ASN A 60 -41.93 11.08 -41.80
C ASN A 60 -41.42 10.03 -40.79
N PRO A 61 -40.36 10.32 -40.01
CA PRO A 61 -39.79 9.37 -39.06
C PRO A 61 -40.53 9.34 -37.71
N CYS A 62 -41.72 9.96 -37.60
CA CYS A 62 -42.34 10.25 -36.30
C CYS A 62 -43.00 9.03 -35.63
N ASN A 63 -43.07 7.90 -36.33
CA ASN A 63 -43.48 6.59 -35.79
C ASN A 63 -42.28 5.66 -35.55
N TRP A 64 -41.05 6.11 -35.82
CA TRP A 64 -39.84 5.30 -35.64
C TRP A 64 -39.47 5.19 -34.16
N THR A 65 -38.86 4.07 -33.78
CA THR A 65 -38.25 3.93 -32.44
C THR A 65 -37.21 5.03 -32.20
N PHE A 66 -37.10 5.51 -30.96
CA PHE A 66 -36.15 6.54 -30.52
C PHE A 66 -36.36 7.96 -31.09
N ILE A 67 -37.41 8.19 -31.89
CA ILE A 67 -37.74 9.49 -32.49
C ILE A 67 -39.05 10.04 -31.91
N SER A 68 -39.12 11.35 -31.69
CA SER A 68 -40.38 12.07 -31.42
C SER A 68 -40.46 13.34 -32.27
N CYS A 69 -41.69 13.76 -32.60
CA CYS A 69 -41.94 14.90 -33.49
C CYS A 69 -42.92 15.93 -32.92
N SER A 70 -42.81 17.13 -33.47
CA SER A 70 -43.83 18.19 -33.37
C SER A 70 -45.15 17.78 -34.05
N PRO A 71 -46.29 18.43 -33.72
CA PRO A 71 -47.57 18.25 -34.42
C PRO A 71 -47.57 18.62 -35.92
N LYS A 72 -46.43 19.03 -36.48
CA LYS A 72 -46.23 19.32 -37.91
C LYS A 72 -45.39 18.27 -38.64
N GLY A 73 -44.95 17.21 -37.95
CA GLY A 73 -44.16 16.11 -38.53
C GLY A 73 -42.65 16.36 -38.63
N PHE A 74 -42.13 17.45 -38.03
CA PHE A 74 -40.69 17.68 -37.86
C PHE A 74 -40.17 17.05 -36.57
N VAL A 75 -38.98 16.45 -36.61
CA VAL A 75 -38.32 15.83 -35.45
C VAL A 75 -38.02 16.86 -34.36
N THR A 76 -38.41 16.53 -33.13
CA THR A 76 -38.17 17.32 -31.92
C THR A 76 -37.31 16.61 -30.89
N GLU A 77 -37.33 15.28 -30.84
CA GLU A 77 -36.43 14.51 -29.96
C GLU A 77 -35.82 13.31 -30.70
N ILE A 78 -34.56 13.04 -30.38
CA ILE A 78 -33.83 11.81 -30.71
C ILE A 78 -33.30 11.28 -29.37
N THR A 79 -33.63 10.03 -29.00
CA THR A 79 -33.22 9.44 -27.71
C THR A 79 -32.86 7.97 -27.87
N VAL A 80 -31.56 7.70 -28.06
CA VAL A 80 -30.96 6.37 -28.14
C VAL A 80 -30.09 6.16 -26.89
N GLN A 81 -30.31 5.09 -26.13
CA GLN A 81 -29.55 4.78 -24.92
C GLN A 81 -29.21 3.29 -24.82
N SER A 82 -28.02 2.95 -24.30
CA SER A 82 -27.54 1.57 -24.07
C SER A 82 -27.63 0.66 -25.30
N ILE A 83 -27.36 1.20 -26.50
CA ILE A 83 -27.32 0.47 -27.77
C ILE A 83 -25.98 0.76 -28.45
N PRO A 84 -25.03 -0.20 -28.50
CA PRO A 84 -23.69 0.02 -29.05
C PRO A 84 -23.75 0.16 -30.57
N LEU A 85 -23.77 1.40 -31.04
CA LEU A 85 -23.82 1.77 -32.46
C LEU A 85 -22.45 1.67 -33.13
N HIS A 86 -21.36 1.99 -32.43
CA HIS A 86 -20.00 2.11 -33.01
C HIS A 86 -19.92 3.10 -34.19
N LEU A 87 -20.82 4.10 -34.25
CA LEU A 87 -20.91 5.12 -35.30
C LEU A 87 -20.30 6.45 -34.83
N PRO A 88 -19.92 7.36 -35.74
CA PRO A 88 -19.82 8.78 -35.41
C PRO A 88 -21.21 9.40 -35.20
N LEU A 89 -21.28 10.65 -34.72
CA LEU A 89 -22.52 11.41 -34.75
C LEU A 89 -23.02 11.66 -36.19
N PRO A 90 -24.33 11.91 -36.41
CA PRO A 90 -24.85 12.26 -37.71
C PRO A 90 -24.16 13.50 -38.30
N ALA A 91 -23.83 13.46 -39.59
CA ALA A 91 -23.41 14.65 -40.33
C ALA A 91 -24.62 15.54 -40.66
N ASN A 92 -24.45 16.86 -40.75
CA ASN A 92 -25.51 17.83 -41.01
C ASN A 92 -26.66 17.78 -39.99
N LEU A 93 -26.32 17.72 -38.70
CA LEU A 93 -27.29 17.85 -37.59
C LEU A 93 -28.08 19.18 -37.66
N SER A 94 -27.49 20.21 -38.27
CA SER A 94 -28.13 21.48 -38.63
C SER A 94 -29.45 21.33 -39.43
N SER A 95 -29.68 20.22 -40.13
CA SER A 95 -30.94 19.97 -40.83
C SER A 95 -32.15 19.73 -39.90
N PHE A 96 -31.94 19.31 -38.65
CA PHE A 96 -33.04 19.07 -37.69
C PHE A 96 -33.46 20.37 -36.99
N HIS A 97 -34.09 21.28 -37.75
CA HIS A 97 -34.40 22.65 -37.35
C HIS A 97 -35.34 22.76 -36.13
N SER A 98 -36.08 21.70 -35.81
CA SER A 98 -37.02 21.65 -34.68
C SER A 98 -36.50 20.85 -33.47
N LEU A 99 -35.26 20.36 -33.52
CA LEU A 99 -34.69 19.47 -32.50
C LEU A 99 -34.50 20.19 -31.16
N GLN A 100 -35.19 19.69 -30.13
CA GLN A 100 -35.18 20.20 -28.76
C GLN A 100 -34.37 19.29 -27.82
N LYS A 101 -34.25 17.99 -28.13
CA LYS A 101 -33.52 17.03 -27.30
C LYS A 101 -32.76 16.03 -28.16
N LEU A 102 -31.45 15.93 -27.92
CA LEU A 102 -30.57 14.92 -28.50
C LEU A 102 -29.93 14.14 -27.36
N VAL A 103 -30.32 12.88 -27.22
CA VAL A 103 -29.75 11.92 -26.25
C VAL A 103 -29.21 10.74 -27.04
N VAL A 104 -27.90 10.53 -26.97
CA VAL A 104 -27.20 9.38 -27.59
C VAL A 104 -26.12 8.91 -26.60
N SER A 105 -26.53 8.32 -25.48
CA SER A 105 -25.65 7.94 -24.36
C SER A 105 -25.52 6.43 -24.19
N ASP A 106 -24.39 5.96 -23.66
CA ASP A 106 -24.05 4.52 -23.56
C ASP A 106 -24.17 3.79 -24.92
N ALA A 107 -23.79 4.48 -26.00
CA ALA A 107 -24.01 4.04 -27.38
C ALA A 107 -22.71 3.74 -28.14
N ASN A 108 -21.57 3.83 -27.47
CA ASN A 108 -20.22 3.71 -28.02
C ASN A 108 -20.00 4.54 -29.31
N ILE A 109 -20.54 5.77 -29.31
CA ILE A 109 -20.32 6.75 -30.36
C ILE A 109 -18.84 7.16 -30.39
N THR A 110 -18.30 7.36 -31.59
CA THR A 110 -16.88 7.66 -31.84
C THR A 110 -16.69 8.99 -32.56
N GLY A 111 -15.44 9.43 -32.74
CA GLY A 111 -15.12 10.66 -33.46
C GLY A 111 -15.40 11.92 -32.64
N THR A 112 -15.59 13.05 -33.31
CA THR A 112 -15.70 14.39 -32.68
C THR A 112 -17.14 14.89 -32.65
N ILE A 113 -17.48 15.71 -31.65
CA ILE A 113 -18.72 16.50 -31.65
C ILE A 113 -18.65 17.51 -32.82
N PRO A 114 -19.61 17.54 -33.77
CA PRO A 114 -19.56 18.45 -34.91
C PRO A 114 -19.84 19.92 -34.54
N ASP A 115 -19.12 20.87 -35.15
CA ASP A 115 -19.39 22.32 -35.00
C ASP A 115 -20.83 22.70 -35.42
N GLU A 116 -21.40 21.97 -36.41
CA GLU A 116 -22.76 22.15 -36.95
C GLU A 116 -23.86 22.00 -35.89
N LEU A 117 -23.61 21.25 -34.80
CA LEU A 117 -24.54 21.05 -33.69
C LEU A 117 -24.95 22.38 -33.02
N GLY A 118 -24.09 23.40 -33.08
CA GLY A 118 -24.40 24.73 -32.58
C GLY A 118 -25.50 25.48 -33.36
N ASP A 119 -25.86 25.03 -34.57
CA ASP A 119 -26.93 25.66 -35.35
C ASP A 119 -28.32 25.04 -35.10
N CYS A 120 -28.41 23.98 -34.28
CA CYS A 120 -29.66 23.39 -33.76
C CYS A 120 -30.31 24.28 -32.69
N LYS A 121 -30.72 25.51 -33.03
CA LYS A 121 -31.08 26.59 -32.09
C LYS A 121 -32.25 26.31 -31.13
N GLU A 122 -33.06 25.29 -31.38
CA GLU A 122 -34.15 24.86 -30.50
C GLU A 122 -33.70 23.90 -29.38
N LEU A 123 -32.44 23.43 -29.41
CA LEU A 123 -31.91 22.42 -28.51
C LEU A 123 -31.88 22.91 -27.04
N GLN A 124 -32.53 22.14 -26.18
CA GLN A 124 -32.64 22.33 -24.73
C GLN A 124 -31.85 21.26 -23.97
N VAL A 125 -31.75 20.04 -24.51
CA VAL A 125 -31.04 18.91 -23.89
C VAL A 125 -30.05 18.31 -24.90
N LEU A 126 -28.79 18.22 -24.50
CA LEU A 126 -27.74 17.51 -25.21
C LEU A 126 -27.07 16.52 -24.25
N ASP A 127 -27.35 15.22 -24.42
CA ASP A 127 -26.67 14.13 -23.73
C ASP A 127 -25.94 13.22 -24.72
N LEU A 128 -24.62 13.15 -24.54
CA LEU A 128 -23.68 12.31 -25.28
C LEU A 128 -22.78 11.51 -24.32
N SER A 129 -23.21 11.32 -23.08
CA SER A 129 -22.41 10.67 -22.03
C SER A 129 -22.12 9.18 -22.29
N SER A 130 -21.09 8.65 -21.64
CA SER A 130 -20.71 7.23 -21.71
C SER A 130 -20.44 6.77 -23.15
N ASN A 131 -19.52 7.44 -23.84
CA ASN A 131 -19.18 7.18 -25.23
C ASN A 131 -17.66 7.22 -25.47
N SER A 132 -17.25 7.02 -26.71
CA SER A 132 -15.86 7.10 -27.19
C SER A 132 -15.59 8.39 -27.97
N LEU A 133 -16.26 9.51 -27.64
CA LEU A 133 -16.03 10.80 -28.30
C LEU A 133 -14.65 11.37 -27.96
N VAL A 134 -14.00 11.97 -28.95
CA VAL A 134 -12.65 12.55 -28.90
C VAL A 134 -12.65 14.00 -29.41
N GLY A 135 -11.51 14.68 -29.27
CA GLY A 135 -11.35 16.08 -29.70
C GLY A 135 -12.00 17.06 -28.72
N SER A 136 -12.07 18.33 -29.10
CA SER A 136 -12.54 19.40 -28.21
C SER A 136 -14.04 19.63 -28.24
N ILE A 137 -14.59 20.07 -27.09
CA ILE A 137 -15.95 20.62 -27.00
C ILE A 137 -16.07 21.82 -27.98
N PRO A 138 -17.00 21.81 -28.95
CA PRO A 138 -17.14 22.89 -29.91
C PRO A 138 -17.54 24.23 -29.28
N ARG A 139 -16.85 25.31 -29.69
CA ARG A 139 -17.21 26.69 -29.31
C ARG A 139 -18.61 27.08 -29.80
N THR A 140 -19.07 26.45 -30.88
CA THR A 140 -20.39 26.69 -31.47
C THR A 140 -21.55 26.29 -30.55
N ILE A 141 -21.32 25.48 -29.51
CA ILE A 141 -22.33 25.19 -28.46
C ILE A 141 -22.83 26.49 -27.82
N GLY A 142 -21.99 27.54 -27.72
CA GLY A 142 -22.40 28.86 -27.24
C GLY A 142 -23.45 29.59 -28.09
N LYS A 143 -23.82 29.07 -29.27
CA LYS A 143 -24.98 29.53 -30.05
C LYS A 143 -26.32 29.03 -29.48
N LEU A 144 -26.32 27.97 -28.68
CA LEU A 144 -27.51 27.25 -28.21
C LEU A 144 -28.15 27.96 -27.01
N GLY A 145 -28.72 29.14 -27.25
CA GLY A 145 -29.31 29.99 -26.21
C GLY A 145 -30.54 29.41 -25.48
N LYS A 146 -31.05 28.25 -25.90
CA LYS A 146 -32.11 27.47 -25.24
C LYS A 146 -31.61 26.28 -24.42
N LEU A 147 -30.31 25.98 -24.47
CA LEU A 147 -29.72 24.82 -23.81
C LEU A 147 -29.86 24.92 -22.28
N GLN A 148 -30.46 23.91 -21.67
CA GLN A 148 -30.61 23.72 -20.22
C GLN A 148 -29.66 22.63 -19.71
N ASP A 149 -29.50 21.54 -20.47
CA ASP A 149 -28.68 20.40 -20.07
C ASP A 149 -27.58 20.11 -21.09
N LEU A 150 -26.32 20.15 -20.65
CA LEU A 150 -25.13 19.80 -21.42
C LEU A 150 -24.38 18.66 -20.72
N ILE A 151 -24.56 17.45 -21.22
CA ILE A 151 -24.13 16.20 -20.59
C ILE A 151 -23.18 15.49 -21.56
N LEU A 152 -21.87 15.60 -21.30
CA LEU A 152 -20.78 15.07 -22.12
C LEU A 152 -19.81 14.18 -21.31
N ASN A 153 -20.18 13.79 -20.09
CA ASN A 153 -19.30 13.08 -19.18
C ASN A 153 -18.92 11.68 -19.68
N SER A 154 -17.88 11.09 -19.08
CA SER A 154 -17.46 9.70 -19.31
C SER A 154 -17.15 9.45 -20.79
N ASN A 155 -16.20 10.22 -21.32
CA ASN A 155 -15.78 10.26 -22.72
C ASN A 155 -14.26 10.48 -22.83
N GLN A 156 -13.73 10.76 -24.04
CA GLN A 156 -12.31 11.05 -24.28
C GLN A 156 -12.09 12.46 -24.86
N LEU A 157 -12.96 13.42 -24.51
CA LEU A 157 -12.88 14.81 -24.95
C LEU A 157 -11.64 15.51 -24.38
N THR A 158 -11.07 16.43 -25.14
CA THR A 158 -9.77 17.06 -24.88
C THR A 158 -9.80 18.59 -25.02
N GLY A 159 -8.73 19.25 -24.59
CA GLY A 159 -8.60 20.71 -24.69
C GLY A 159 -9.47 21.43 -23.67
N LYS A 160 -9.71 22.73 -23.90
CA LYS A 160 -10.30 23.62 -22.88
C LYS A 160 -11.82 23.62 -22.88
N ILE A 161 -12.40 23.84 -21.70
CA ILE A 161 -13.80 24.28 -21.55
C ILE A 161 -13.98 25.59 -22.35
N PRO A 162 -14.87 25.65 -23.36
CA PRO A 162 -15.09 26.87 -24.13
C PRO A 162 -15.73 27.97 -23.28
N VAL A 163 -15.16 29.17 -23.32
CA VAL A 163 -15.75 30.36 -22.64
C VAL A 163 -17.11 30.72 -23.23
N GLU A 164 -17.34 30.35 -24.49
CA GLU A 164 -18.58 30.57 -25.23
C GLU A 164 -19.79 29.85 -24.63
N ILE A 165 -19.61 28.83 -23.77
CA ILE A 165 -20.70 28.20 -22.99
C ILE A 165 -21.41 29.23 -22.10
N SER A 166 -20.74 30.31 -21.68
CA SER A 166 -21.34 31.41 -20.91
C SER A 166 -22.44 32.20 -21.63
N HIS A 167 -22.68 31.94 -22.92
CA HIS A 167 -23.80 32.49 -23.69
C HIS A 167 -25.07 31.63 -23.62
N CYS A 168 -24.99 30.39 -23.12
CA CYS A 168 -26.15 29.52 -22.89
C CYS A 168 -26.88 29.93 -21.60
N PHE A 169 -27.49 31.12 -21.55
CA PHE A 169 -28.05 31.71 -20.33
C PHE A 169 -29.12 30.86 -19.60
N GLY A 170 -29.74 29.91 -20.31
CA GLY A 170 -30.68 28.94 -19.72
C GLY A 170 -30.04 27.69 -19.09
N LEU A 171 -28.71 27.53 -19.16
CA LEU A 171 -28.01 26.32 -18.76
C LEU A 171 -28.12 26.09 -17.24
N LYS A 172 -28.59 24.90 -16.88
CA LYS A 172 -28.75 24.38 -15.51
C LYS A 172 -27.70 23.33 -15.17
N ASN A 173 -27.50 22.36 -16.07
CA ASN A 173 -26.65 21.20 -15.82
C ASN A 173 -25.47 21.19 -16.79
N LEU A 174 -24.26 21.33 -16.23
CA LEU A 174 -22.99 21.21 -16.95
C LEU A 174 -22.24 19.97 -16.42
N LEU A 175 -22.40 18.85 -17.12
CA LEU A 175 -21.84 17.54 -16.75
C LEU A 175 -20.77 17.14 -17.76
N ILE A 176 -19.50 17.45 -17.46
CA ILE A 176 -18.33 17.24 -18.35
C ILE A 176 -17.20 16.46 -17.65
N PHE A 177 -17.54 15.78 -16.56
CA PHE A 177 -16.63 14.96 -15.76
C PHE A 177 -16.16 13.69 -16.51
N ASP A 178 -15.15 12.99 -15.99
CA ASP A 178 -14.54 11.78 -16.56
C ASP A 178 -14.17 11.93 -18.05
N ASN A 179 -13.21 12.82 -18.33
CA ASN A 179 -12.75 13.14 -19.68
C ASN A 179 -11.23 13.43 -19.66
N ARG A 180 -10.69 14.07 -20.71
CA ARG A 180 -9.29 14.52 -20.79
C ARG A 180 -9.21 16.03 -21.06
N LEU A 181 -10.16 16.79 -20.49
CA LEU A 181 -10.22 18.24 -20.60
C LEU A 181 -9.08 18.88 -19.80
N SER A 182 -8.66 20.06 -20.24
CA SER A 182 -7.48 20.74 -19.73
C SER A 182 -7.63 22.26 -19.65
N GLY A 183 -6.68 22.94 -18.99
CA GLY A 183 -6.69 24.39 -18.88
C GLY A 183 -7.29 24.85 -17.56
N VAL A 184 -8.26 25.77 -17.58
CA VAL A 184 -8.84 26.37 -16.36
C VAL A 184 -10.36 26.40 -16.45
N ILE A 185 -11.04 26.46 -15.30
CA ILE A 185 -12.47 26.78 -15.24
C ILE A 185 -12.66 28.24 -15.68
N PRO A 186 -13.50 28.54 -16.69
CA PRO A 186 -13.73 29.92 -17.13
C PRO A 186 -14.43 30.76 -16.07
N VAL A 187 -13.94 31.98 -15.83
CA VAL A 187 -14.57 32.98 -14.94
C VAL A 187 -15.98 33.35 -15.46
N GLU A 188 -16.18 33.27 -16.78
CA GLU A 188 -17.44 33.61 -17.42
C GLU A 188 -18.59 32.65 -17.08
N LEU A 189 -18.33 31.46 -16.50
CA LEU A 189 -19.39 30.58 -16.01
C LEU A 189 -20.23 31.24 -14.91
N GLY A 190 -19.65 32.15 -14.11
CA GLY A 190 -20.37 32.93 -13.10
C GLY A 190 -21.50 33.82 -13.65
N LYS A 191 -21.54 34.05 -14.98
CA LYS A 191 -22.64 34.76 -15.65
C LYS A 191 -23.90 33.90 -15.79
N LEU A 192 -23.77 32.57 -15.68
CA LEU A 192 -24.86 31.61 -15.84
C LEU A 192 -25.61 31.46 -14.51
N THR A 193 -26.42 32.46 -14.18
CA THR A 193 -27.25 32.48 -12.96
C THR A 193 -28.30 31.37 -12.92
N SER A 194 -28.56 30.70 -14.05
CA SER A 194 -29.45 29.53 -14.15
C SER A 194 -28.78 28.20 -13.72
N LEU A 195 -27.47 28.15 -13.50
CA LEU A 195 -26.78 26.91 -13.18
C LEU A 195 -27.23 26.33 -11.83
N GLU A 196 -27.58 25.04 -11.86
CA GLU A 196 -27.99 24.20 -10.74
C GLU A 196 -26.89 23.16 -10.44
N VAL A 197 -26.25 22.57 -11.45
CA VAL A 197 -25.17 21.57 -11.30
C VAL A 197 -23.98 21.86 -12.20
N ILE A 198 -22.79 21.88 -11.59
CA ILE A 198 -21.49 21.87 -12.29
C ILE A 198 -20.72 20.63 -11.84
N ARG A 199 -20.42 19.70 -12.77
CA ARG A 199 -19.51 18.57 -12.52
C ARG A 199 -18.45 18.49 -13.62
N VAL A 200 -17.19 18.74 -13.25
CA VAL A 200 -16.03 18.74 -14.15
C VAL A 200 -14.92 17.78 -13.70
N GLY A 201 -15.12 17.04 -12.60
CA GLY A 201 -14.12 16.15 -12.01
C GLY A 201 -13.63 15.02 -12.93
N GLY A 202 -12.61 14.26 -12.51
CA GLY A 202 -12.02 13.21 -13.35
C GLY A 202 -11.37 13.76 -14.63
N ASN A 203 -10.86 14.99 -14.56
CA ASN A 203 -10.19 15.71 -15.65
C ASN A 203 -8.88 16.30 -15.12
N LYS A 204 -7.85 15.45 -15.00
CA LYS A 204 -6.61 15.74 -14.27
C LYS A 204 -5.85 16.98 -14.78
N ASP A 205 -5.99 17.33 -16.07
CA ASP A 205 -5.34 18.49 -16.69
C ASP A 205 -6.13 19.81 -16.54
N ILE A 206 -7.31 19.82 -15.90
CA ILE A 206 -7.96 21.05 -15.43
C ILE A 206 -7.19 21.54 -14.20
N VAL A 207 -6.58 22.71 -14.32
CA VAL A 207 -5.66 23.32 -13.35
C VAL A 207 -6.08 24.75 -12.99
N GLY A 208 -5.31 25.38 -12.10
CA GLY A 208 -5.53 26.76 -11.67
C GLY A 208 -6.50 26.86 -10.49
N LYS A 209 -6.95 28.08 -10.18
CA LYS A 209 -7.86 28.33 -9.07
C LYS A 209 -9.32 28.11 -9.46
N ILE A 210 -10.15 27.83 -8.47
CA ILE A 210 -11.61 27.99 -8.56
C ILE A 210 -11.90 29.50 -8.72
N PRO A 211 -12.64 29.96 -9.74
CA PRO A 211 -12.99 31.36 -9.89
C PRO A 211 -13.89 31.88 -8.76
N ASP A 212 -13.64 33.11 -8.29
CA ASP A 212 -14.50 33.78 -7.33
C ASP A 212 -15.93 33.97 -7.88
N GLU A 213 -16.05 34.13 -9.21
CA GLU A 213 -17.31 34.31 -9.94
C GLU A 213 -18.24 33.08 -9.89
N ILE A 214 -17.75 31.89 -9.54
CA ILE A 214 -18.62 30.71 -9.29
C ILE A 214 -19.58 30.97 -8.13
N GLY A 215 -19.21 31.84 -7.18
CA GLY A 215 -20.09 32.29 -6.10
C GLY A 215 -21.31 33.10 -6.56
N ASP A 216 -21.35 33.58 -7.81
CA ASP A 216 -22.49 34.33 -8.37
C ASP A 216 -23.51 33.42 -9.10
N CYS A 217 -23.24 32.11 -9.22
CA CYS A 217 -24.20 31.10 -9.66
C CYS A 217 -25.22 30.76 -8.54
N LEU A 218 -26.04 31.72 -8.12
CA LEU A 218 -26.89 31.64 -6.91
C LEU A 218 -27.93 30.49 -6.89
N ASN A 219 -28.16 29.79 -8.00
CA ASN A 219 -29.02 28.60 -8.07
C ASN A 219 -28.28 27.28 -7.85
N LEU A 220 -26.95 27.28 -7.74
CA LEU A 220 -26.12 26.08 -7.72
C LEU A 220 -26.40 25.21 -6.47
N THR A 221 -26.78 23.95 -6.71
CA THR A 221 -26.99 22.91 -5.70
C THR A 221 -25.82 21.94 -5.62
N VAL A 222 -25.07 21.73 -6.71
CA VAL A 222 -23.92 20.80 -6.74
C VAL A 222 -22.71 21.42 -7.46
N LEU A 223 -21.56 21.42 -6.78
CA LEU A 223 -20.25 21.78 -7.32
C LEU A 223 -19.28 20.60 -7.16
N GLY A 224 -18.99 19.89 -8.26
CA GLY A 224 -18.13 18.69 -8.28
C GLY A 224 -16.87 18.88 -9.13
N LEU A 225 -15.72 19.05 -8.48
CA LEU A 225 -14.41 19.34 -9.09
C LEU A 225 -13.31 18.32 -8.72
N ALA A 226 -13.69 17.18 -8.12
CA ALA A 226 -12.77 16.15 -7.63
C ALA A 226 -11.92 15.47 -8.73
N ASP A 227 -10.74 14.94 -8.39
CA ASP A 227 -9.75 14.41 -9.34
C ASP A 227 -9.41 15.38 -10.50
N THR A 228 -8.90 16.55 -10.13
CA THR A 228 -8.41 17.61 -11.02
C THR A 228 -7.14 18.24 -10.47
N GLY A 229 -6.33 18.86 -11.32
CA GLY A 229 -5.14 19.63 -10.93
C GLY A 229 -5.44 21.04 -10.38
N ILE A 230 -6.65 21.28 -9.88
CA ILE A 230 -7.06 22.56 -9.27
C ILE A 230 -6.21 22.84 -8.02
N LEU A 231 -5.80 24.10 -7.85
CA LEU A 231 -4.82 24.54 -6.86
C LEU A 231 -5.19 25.87 -6.19
N GLY A 232 -4.51 26.17 -5.08
CA GLY A 232 -4.76 27.34 -4.24
C GLY A 232 -5.95 27.13 -3.29
N SER A 233 -6.50 28.22 -2.77
CA SER A 233 -7.55 28.20 -1.75
C SER A 233 -8.97 28.12 -2.31
N LEU A 234 -9.88 27.55 -1.50
CA LEU A 234 -11.32 27.73 -1.68
C LEU A 234 -11.66 29.23 -1.63
N PRO A 235 -12.40 29.78 -2.60
CA PRO A 235 -12.76 31.20 -2.58
C PRO A 235 -13.90 31.46 -1.57
N PRO A 236 -13.79 32.51 -0.72
CA PRO A 236 -14.86 32.88 0.23
C PRO A 236 -16.21 33.19 -0.45
N SER A 237 -16.20 33.51 -1.74
CA SER A 237 -17.42 33.74 -2.53
C SER A 237 -18.35 32.53 -2.60
N LEU A 238 -17.86 31.30 -2.36
CA LEU A 238 -18.72 30.11 -2.28
C LEU A 238 -19.77 30.24 -1.17
N GLY A 239 -19.50 31.02 -0.11
CA GLY A 239 -20.47 31.33 0.95
C GLY A 239 -21.68 32.18 0.51
N LYS A 240 -21.72 32.65 -0.74
CA LYS A 240 -22.91 33.24 -1.37
C LYS A 240 -23.94 32.17 -1.77
N LEU A 241 -23.51 30.92 -1.96
CA LEU A 241 -24.28 29.84 -2.58
C LEU A 241 -25.25 29.20 -1.57
N GLY A 242 -26.24 29.97 -1.10
CA GLY A 242 -27.22 29.54 -0.11
C GLY A 242 -28.15 28.38 -0.52
N ARG A 243 -28.00 27.85 -1.74
CA ARG A 243 -28.68 26.65 -2.26
C ARG A 243 -27.76 25.43 -2.44
N LEU A 244 -26.45 25.58 -2.19
CA LEU A 244 -25.47 24.52 -2.39
C LEU A 244 -25.72 23.37 -1.39
N GLN A 245 -26.01 22.18 -1.91
CA GLN A 245 -26.27 20.95 -1.18
C GLN A 245 -25.05 20.02 -1.15
N THR A 246 -24.23 20.01 -2.21
CA THR A 246 -23.01 19.21 -2.28
C THR A 246 -21.83 20.05 -2.79
N LEU A 247 -20.80 20.18 -1.97
CA LEU A 247 -19.48 20.69 -2.34
C LEU A 247 -18.49 19.52 -2.36
N SER A 248 -18.03 19.15 -3.55
CA SER A 248 -17.25 17.93 -3.79
C SER A 248 -15.95 18.24 -4.53
N ILE A 249 -14.88 18.45 -3.77
CA ILE A 249 -13.56 18.82 -4.28
C ILE A 249 -12.48 18.04 -3.53
N TYR A 250 -12.35 16.76 -3.85
CA TYR A 250 -11.39 15.84 -3.25
C TYR A 250 -10.36 15.32 -4.27
N THR A 251 -9.21 14.85 -3.79
CA THR A 251 -8.09 14.39 -4.63
C THR A 251 -7.65 15.48 -5.62
N THR A 252 -7.33 16.68 -5.10
CA THR A 252 -6.84 17.83 -5.89
C THR A 252 -5.60 18.47 -5.25
N MET A 253 -5.15 19.62 -5.74
CA MET A 253 -4.03 20.40 -5.18
C MET A 253 -4.52 21.64 -4.40
N LEU A 254 -5.77 21.64 -3.91
CA LEU A 254 -6.27 22.68 -3.00
C LEU A 254 -5.40 22.82 -1.75
N SER A 255 -5.25 24.05 -1.26
CA SER A 255 -4.31 24.44 -0.21
C SER A 255 -4.72 25.74 0.47
N GLY A 256 -4.18 26.03 1.65
CA GLY A 256 -4.63 27.15 2.47
C GLY A 256 -5.89 26.81 3.27
N GLU A 257 -6.48 27.82 3.90
CA GLU A 257 -7.55 27.61 4.88
C GLU A 257 -8.94 27.42 4.27
N ILE A 258 -9.81 26.72 4.99
CA ILE A 258 -11.23 26.58 4.65
C ILE A 258 -11.92 27.90 5.06
N PRO A 259 -12.55 28.65 4.13
CA PRO A 259 -13.14 29.94 4.47
C PRO A 259 -14.37 29.78 5.38
N PRO A 260 -14.48 30.55 6.48
CA PRO A 260 -15.63 30.47 7.40
C PRO A 260 -16.96 30.84 6.74
N GLU A 261 -16.93 31.54 5.59
CA GLU A 261 -18.07 31.83 4.75
C GLU A 261 -18.80 30.57 4.23
N ILE A 262 -18.16 29.40 4.17
CA ILE A 262 -18.81 28.11 3.86
C ILE A 262 -19.97 27.84 4.84
N GLY A 263 -19.86 28.28 6.10
CA GLY A 263 -20.92 28.19 7.10
C GLY A 263 -22.18 29.01 6.79
N ASN A 264 -22.21 29.77 5.71
CA ASN A 264 -23.41 30.48 5.23
C ASN A 264 -24.19 29.69 4.16
N CYS A 265 -23.66 28.57 3.66
CA CYS A 265 -24.34 27.67 2.71
C CYS A 265 -25.44 26.85 3.41
N SER A 266 -26.54 27.48 3.84
CA SER A 266 -27.56 26.90 4.74
C SER A 266 -28.24 25.62 4.26
N GLU A 267 -28.13 25.28 2.97
CA GLU A 267 -28.67 24.06 2.37
C GLU A 267 -27.65 22.91 2.25
N LEU A 268 -26.40 23.09 2.72
CA LEU A 268 -25.32 22.12 2.52
C LEU A 268 -25.54 20.84 3.32
N VAL A 269 -25.53 19.71 2.59
CA VAL A 269 -25.69 18.34 3.11
C VAL A 269 -24.36 17.59 3.10
N ASN A 270 -23.59 17.76 2.02
CA ASN A 270 -22.35 17.02 1.78
C ASN A 270 -21.17 17.97 1.59
N LEU A 271 -20.13 17.83 2.42
CA LEU A 271 -18.88 18.60 2.33
C LEU A 271 -17.68 17.66 2.19
N PHE A 272 -17.22 17.44 0.96
CA PHE A 272 -16.09 16.58 0.64
C PHE A 272 -14.88 17.41 0.20
N LEU A 273 -13.88 17.48 1.07
CA LEU A 273 -12.62 18.21 0.88
C LEU A 273 -11.39 17.33 1.18
N TYR A 274 -11.56 16.00 1.20
CA TYR A 274 -10.51 15.03 1.51
C TYR A 274 -9.46 14.88 0.40
N GLU A 275 -8.30 14.29 0.72
CA GLU A 275 -7.14 14.19 -0.17
C GLU A 275 -6.76 15.52 -0.84
N ASN A 276 -6.45 16.53 -0.04
CA ASN A 276 -5.95 17.82 -0.52
C ASN A 276 -4.73 18.25 0.32
N SER A 277 -4.32 19.51 0.22
CA SER A 277 -3.29 20.13 1.05
C SER A 277 -3.83 21.32 1.86
N LEU A 278 -5.13 21.31 2.20
CA LEU A 278 -5.78 22.33 3.02
C LEU A 278 -5.13 22.42 4.39
N SER A 279 -5.09 23.62 4.96
CA SER A 279 -4.38 23.96 6.20
C SER A 279 -5.24 24.81 7.13
N GLY A 280 -4.68 25.22 8.27
CA GLY A 280 -5.42 25.99 9.27
C GLY A 280 -6.42 25.13 10.04
N SER A 281 -7.32 25.77 10.79
CA SER A 281 -8.32 25.08 11.62
C SER A 281 -9.65 24.87 10.90
N ILE A 282 -10.36 23.81 11.27
CA ILE A 282 -11.77 23.60 10.90
C ILE A 282 -12.61 24.82 11.37
N PRO A 283 -13.30 25.55 10.49
CA PRO A 283 -14.08 26.71 10.91
C PRO A 283 -15.27 26.32 11.78
N LYS A 284 -15.39 26.96 12.95
CA LYS A 284 -16.55 26.80 13.84
C LYS A 284 -17.87 27.22 13.20
N GLU A 285 -17.82 28.10 12.20
CA GLU A 285 -18.97 28.54 11.41
C GLU A 285 -19.66 27.39 10.66
N LEU A 286 -18.98 26.25 10.43
CA LEU A 286 -19.62 25.04 9.92
C LEU A 286 -20.73 24.52 10.85
N GLY A 287 -20.66 24.80 12.16
CA GLY A 287 -21.72 24.51 13.14
C GLY A 287 -23.08 25.19 12.88
N LYS A 288 -23.15 26.12 11.91
CA LYS A 288 -24.41 26.70 11.42
C LYS A 288 -25.15 25.78 10.43
N LEU A 289 -24.48 24.78 9.85
CA LEU A 289 -24.99 23.99 8.74
C LEU A 289 -25.95 22.90 9.23
N GLN A 290 -27.20 23.30 9.51
CA GLN A 290 -28.22 22.45 10.12
C GLN A 290 -28.68 21.26 9.26
N LYS A 291 -28.30 21.19 7.98
CA LYS A 291 -28.58 20.06 7.07
C LYS A 291 -27.37 19.19 6.76
N LEU A 292 -26.21 19.48 7.34
CA LEU A 292 -24.97 18.75 7.06
C LEU A 292 -25.09 17.32 7.59
N GLU A 293 -24.99 16.34 6.69
CA GLU A 293 -25.08 14.90 6.98
C GLU A 293 -23.68 14.26 6.87
N GLU A 294 -22.94 14.55 5.78
CA GLU A 294 -21.59 14.02 5.52
C GLU A 294 -20.50 15.11 5.54
N LEU A 295 -19.47 14.91 6.36
CA LEU A 295 -18.34 15.82 6.55
C LEU A 295 -17.00 15.07 6.42
N PHE A 296 -16.40 15.11 5.23
CA PHE A 296 -15.15 14.39 4.92
C PHE A 296 -14.01 15.33 4.55
N MET A 297 -13.01 15.42 5.43
CA MET A 297 -11.82 16.29 5.30
C MET A 297 -10.50 15.53 5.50
N TRP A 298 -10.54 14.19 5.46
CA TRP A 298 -9.39 13.34 5.72
C TRP A 298 -8.23 13.53 4.72
N GLN A 299 -7.00 13.19 5.11
CA GLN A 299 -5.77 13.38 4.33
C GLN A 299 -5.58 14.85 3.88
N ASN A 300 -5.30 15.71 4.85
CA ASN A 300 -5.03 17.15 4.69
C ASN A 300 -3.98 17.61 5.73
N ASN A 301 -3.67 18.91 5.76
CA ASN A 301 -2.78 19.55 6.74
C ASN A 301 -3.57 20.36 7.80
N LEU A 302 -4.79 19.95 8.15
CA LEU A 302 -5.62 20.69 9.13
C LEU A 302 -5.04 20.58 10.54
N VAL A 303 -5.16 21.67 11.29
CA VAL A 303 -4.61 21.87 12.64
C VAL A 303 -5.67 22.47 13.59
N GLY A 304 -5.28 22.88 14.79
CA GLY A 304 -6.21 23.40 15.79
C GLY A 304 -7.02 22.27 16.45
N SER A 305 -8.26 22.51 16.85
CA SER A 305 -9.13 21.51 17.48
C SER A 305 -10.45 21.35 16.74
N ILE A 306 -11.12 20.21 16.96
CA ILE A 306 -12.51 20.01 16.52
C ILE A 306 -13.40 21.06 17.23
N PRO A 307 -14.16 21.91 16.52
CA PRO A 307 -14.99 22.93 17.16
C PRO A 307 -16.16 22.32 17.95
N GLU A 308 -16.49 22.89 19.12
CA GLU A 308 -17.66 22.47 19.89
C GLU A 308 -18.96 22.73 19.10
N GLU A 309 -18.97 23.76 18.27
CA GLU A 309 -20.12 24.18 17.46
C GLU A 309 -20.55 23.14 16.41
N LEU A 310 -19.69 22.20 16.02
CA LEU A 310 -20.10 21.09 15.13
C LEU A 310 -21.19 20.20 15.77
N GLY A 311 -21.25 20.13 17.10
CA GLY A 311 -22.33 19.44 17.81
C GLY A 311 -23.70 20.11 17.68
N ASN A 312 -23.80 21.29 17.04
CA ASN A 312 -25.08 21.91 16.67
C ASN A 312 -25.65 21.37 15.35
N CYS A 313 -24.85 20.70 14.51
CA CYS A 313 -25.30 20.13 13.24
C CYS A 313 -26.03 18.80 13.49
N SER A 314 -27.30 18.88 13.91
CA SER A 314 -28.10 17.73 14.36
C SER A 314 -28.39 16.68 13.28
N SER A 315 -28.19 17.00 12.00
CA SER A 315 -28.23 16.05 10.88
C SER A 315 -26.96 15.20 10.70
N LEU A 316 -25.83 15.51 11.33
CA LEU A 316 -24.56 14.84 11.04
C LEU A 316 -24.62 13.33 11.31
N THR A 317 -24.39 12.53 10.26
CA THR A 317 -24.33 11.07 10.30
C THR A 317 -22.90 10.57 10.15
N ASN A 318 -22.07 11.20 9.31
CA ASN A 318 -20.73 10.69 8.98
C ASN A 318 -19.70 11.82 9.08
N ILE A 319 -18.70 11.65 9.96
CA ILE A 319 -17.61 12.61 10.16
C ILE A 319 -16.28 11.86 9.98
N ASP A 320 -15.48 12.24 8.97
CA ASP A 320 -14.11 11.77 8.81
C ASP A 320 -13.11 12.93 8.68
N LEU A 321 -12.25 13.04 9.69
CA LEU A 321 -11.18 14.02 9.84
C LEU A 321 -9.80 13.35 9.94
N SER A 322 -9.70 12.07 9.56
CA SER A 322 -8.48 11.24 9.70
C SER A 322 -7.29 11.78 8.89
N LEU A 323 -6.07 11.31 9.17
CA LEU A 323 -4.85 11.67 8.43
C LEU A 323 -4.64 13.19 8.34
N ASN A 324 -4.66 13.87 9.50
CA ASN A 324 -4.49 15.32 9.63
C ASN A 324 -3.53 15.63 10.81
N SER A 325 -3.46 16.89 11.25
CA SER A 325 -2.71 17.35 12.44
C SER A 325 -3.63 18.01 13.48
N ILE A 326 -4.88 17.55 13.56
CA ILE A 326 -5.89 18.05 14.50
C ILE A 326 -5.52 17.65 15.93
N SER A 327 -5.81 18.52 16.88
CA SER A 327 -5.38 18.48 18.27
C SER A 327 -6.53 18.88 19.23
N GLY A 328 -6.23 19.24 20.47
CA GLY A 328 -7.26 19.48 21.49
C GLY A 328 -7.93 18.17 21.93
N THR A 329 -9.23 18.21 22.22
CA THR A 329 -10.01 17.07 22.73
C THR A 329 -11.26 16.82 21.88
N ILE A 330 -11.81 15.61 21.92
CA ILE A 330 -13.13 15.31 21.30
C ILE A 330 -14.23 16.09 22.06
N PRO A 331 -15.02 16.95 21.40
CA PRO A 331 -16.06 17.72 22.08
C PRO A 331 -17.21 16.85 22.63
N LEU A 332 -17.68 17.18 23.83
CA LEU A 332 -18.86 16.52 24.43
C LEU A 332 -20.15 16.75 23.61
N SER A 333 -20.21 17.85 22.86
CA SER A 333 -21.30 18.20 21.95
C SER A 333 -21.32 17.29 20.72
N VAL A 334 -20.18 17.10 20.06
CA VAL A 334 -20.01 16.20 18.91
C VAL A 334 -20.28 14.75 19.31
N GLY A 335 -19.75 14.30 20.45
CA GLY A 335 -20.09 12.99 21.01
C GLY A 335 -21.56 12.84 21.39
N GLY A 336 -22.34 13.94 21.50
CA GLY A 336 -23.77 13.93 21.80
C GLY A 336 -24.70 13.81 20.59
N LEU A 337 -24.16 13.81 19.36
CA LEU A 337 -24.95 13.74 18.11
C LEU A 337 -25.65 12.38 17.97
N SER A 338 -26.96 12.34 18.22
CA SER A 338 -27.75 11.09 18.19
C SER A 338 -27.97 10.50 16.79
N GLY A 339 -27.75 11.29 15.73
CA GLY A 339 -27.78 10.84 14.33
C GLY A 339 -26.51 10.11 13.87
N LEU A 340 -25.41 10.24 14.61
CA LEU A 340 -24.08 9.81 14.18
C LEU A 340 -23.99 8.30 13.96
N VAL A 341 -23.54 7.92 12.77
CA VAL A 341 -23.30 6.55 12.28
C VAL A 341 -21.80 6.25 12.22
N GLU A 342 -21.00 7.22 11.79
CA GLU A 342 -19.55 7.06 11.65
C GLU A 342 -18.80 8.27 12.23
N PHE A 343 -17.83 7.99 13.11
CA PHE A 343 -16.90 9.00 13.64
C PHE A 343 -15.46 8.52 13.49
N MET A 344 -14.70 9.19 12.63
CA MET A 344 -13.34 8.83 12.24
C MET A 344 -12.40 10.03 12.40
N ILE A 345 -11.38 9.88 13.24
CA ILE A 345 -10.34 10.90 13.49
C ILE A 345 -8.94 10.29 13.51
N SER A 346 -8.77 9.12 12.90
CA SER A 346 -7.57 8.29 13.00
C SER A 346 -6.32 8.98 12.45
N ASN A 347 -5.15 8.74 13.03
CA ASN A 347 -3.89 9.39 12.67
C ASN A 347 -3.98 10.92 12.75
N ASN A 348 -4.09 11.42 13.99
CA ASN A 348 -4.11 12.85 14.36
C ASN A 348 -3.32 13.06 15.67
N ASN A 349 -3.44 14.24 16.28
CA ASN A 349 -2.81 14.62 17.55
C ASN A 349 -3.88 14.97 18.63
N VAL A 350 -5.07 14.37 18.57
CA VAL A 350 -6.16 14.60 19.53
C VAL A 350 -5.85 13.92 20.86
N SER A 351 -6.18 14.58 21.97
CA SER A 351 -5.91 14.13 23.34
C SER A 351 -7.16 14.23 24.23
N GLY A 352 -7.00 14.13 25.55
CA GLY A 352 -8.12 13.99 26.49
C GLY A 352 -8.72 12.59 26.44
N SER A 353 -9.90 12.40 27.02
CA SER A 353 -10.57 11.09 27.11
C SER A 353 -11.70 10.92 26.11
N ILE A 354 -12.02 9.67 25.75
CA ILE A 354 -13.21 9.33 24.96
C ILE A 354 -14.48 9.81 25.72
N PRO A 355 -15.35 10.65 25.13
CA PRO A 355 -16.60 11.07 25.76
C PRO A 355 -17.55 9.89 25.99
N SER A 356 -18.04 9.71 27.22
CA SER A 356 -19.16 8.78 27.50
C SER A 356 -20.46 9.19 26.79
N ASN A 357 -20.56 10.46 26.39
CA ASN A 357 -21.64 11.01 25.56
C ASN A 357 -21.87 10.23 24.26
N PHE A 358 -20.84 9.59 23.68
CA PHE A 358 -20.99 8.76 22.46
C PHE A 358 -22.05 7.67 22.62
N ALA A 359 -22.36 7.24 23.84
CA ALA A 359 -23.46 6.31 24.11
C ALA A 359 -24.87 6.85 23.78
N ASN A 360 -25.01 8.13 23.45
CA ASN A 360 -26.24 8.75 22.92
C ASN A 360 -26.38 8.56 21.40
N ALA A 361 -25.28 8.34 20.68
CA ALA A 361 -25.25 8.05 19.26
C ALA A 361 -25.65 6.58 19.01
N THR A 362 -26.91 6.23 19.30
CA THR A 362 -27.39 4.84 19.22
C THR A 362 -27.40 4.26 17.80
N ASN A 363 -27.14 5.10 16.79
CA ASN A 363 -26.90 4.70 15.40
C ASN A 363 -25.44 4.41 15.05
N LEU A 364 -24.48 4.63 15.97
CA LEU A 364 -23.05 4.55 15.67
C LEU A 364 -22.63 3.12 15.32
N GLU A 365 -22.16 2.94 14.08
CA GLU A 365 -21.66 1.69 13.51
C GLU A 365 -20.13 1.68 13.47
N GLN A 366 -19.47 2.83 13.30
CA GLN A 366 -18.02 2.96 13.29
C GLN A 366 -17.51 4.05 14.24
N LEU A 367 -16.57 3.67 15.13
CA LEU A 367 -15.83 4.58 16.00
C LEU A 367 -14.33 4.33 15.81
N GLN A 368 -13.65 5.19 15.06
CA GLN A 368 -12.22 5.07 14.75
C GLN A 368 -11.45 6.29 15.30
N LEU A 369 -10.65 6.02 16.34
CA LEU A 369 -9.96 7.00 17.18
C LEU A 369 -8.43 6.72 17.25
N ASP A 370 -7.93 5.80 16.42
CA ASP A 370 -6.58 5.27 16.52
C ASP A 370 -5.47 6.25 16.10
N THR A 371 -4.22 5.93 16.44
CA THR A 371 -3.03 6.76 16.18
C THR A 371 -3.26 8.22 16.62
N ASN A 372 -3.43 8.42 17.93
CA ASN A 372 -3.72 9.71 18.55
C ASN A 372 -3.04 9.80 19.94
N GLN A 373 -3.40 10.79 20.75
CA GLN A 373 -2.93 10.99 22.14
C GLN A 373 -4.07 10.83 23.16
N ILE A 374 -5.12 10.07 22.83
CA ILE A 374 -6.32 9.91 23.67
C ILE A 374 -5.99 9.04 24.88
N SER A 375 -6.37 9.50 26.07
CA SER A 375 -5.96 8.97 27.37
C SER A 375 -7.14 8.63 28.29
N GLY A 376 -6.86 7.99 29.41
CA GLY A 376 -7.88 7.62 30.39
C GLY A 376 -8.64 6.35 30.02
N LEU A 377 -9.78 6.14 30.68
CA LEU A 377 -10.57 4.91 30.58
C LEU A 377 -11.42 4.85 29.31
N ILE A 378 -11.61 3.64 28.78
CA ILE A 378 -12.68 3.36 27.82
C ILE A 378 -14.03 3.47 28.55
N PRO A 379 -15.00 4.31 28.13
CA PRO A 379 -16.24 4.50 28.86
C PRO A 379 -17.13 3.24 28.85
N PRO A 380 -17.61 2.75 30.00
CA PRO A 380 -18.49 1.59 30.06
C PRO A 380 -19.85 1.83 29.38
N GLU A 381 -20.27 3.09 29.23
CA GLU A 381 -21.50 3.48 28.53
C GLU A 381 -21.49 3.11 27.05
N LEU A 382 -20.32 2.98 26.40
CA LEU A 382 -20.21 2.54 25.01
C LEU A 382 -20.88 1.17 24.79
N GLY A 383 -20.97 0.33 25.83
CA GLY A 383 -21.69 -0.94 25.83
C GLY A 383 -23.19 -0.88 25.49
N LYS A 384 -23.78 0.33 25.40
CA LYS A 384 -25.14 0.55 24.92
C LYS A 384 -25.26 0.58 23.39
N LEU A 385 -24.15 0.72 22.67
CA LEU A 385 -24.10 0.90 21.22
C LEU A 385 -24.26 -0.45 20.50
N SER A 386 -25.48 -0.97 20.49
CA SER A 386 -25.82 -2.29 19.91
C SER A 386 -25.54 -2.41 18.41
N LYS A 387 -25.48 -1.28 17.70
CA LYS A 387 -25.12 -1.16 16.28
C LYS A 387 -23.60 -1.10 16.01
N LEU A 388 -22.76 -0.88 17.01
CA LEU A 388 -21.33 -0.67 16.82
C LEU A 388 -20.68 -1.91 16.19
N ASN A 389 -20.19 -1.77 14.96
CA ASN A 389 -19.56 -2.82 14.17
C ASN A 389 -18.02 -2.76 14.29
N VAL A 390 -17.47 -1.54 14.30
CA VAL A 390 -16.02 -1.28 14.34
C VAL A 390 -15.69 -0.34 15.49
N PHE A 391 -14.78 -0.77 16.38
CA PHE A 391 -14.17 0.09 17.40
C PHE A 391 -12.65 -0.01 17.33
N PHE A 392 -12.01 1.03 16.80
CA PHE A 392 -10.56 1.17 16.75
C PHE A 392 -10.10 2.33 17.63
N ALA A 393 -9.20 2.05 18.56
CA ALA A 393 -8.52 3.07 19.37
C ALA A 393 -7.06 2.67 19.65
N TRP A 394 -6.46 1.88 18.78
CA TRP A 394 -5.07 1.45 18.86
C TRP A 394 -4.09 2.63 18.73
N GLN A 395 -2.85 2.48 19.20
CA GLN A 395 -1.80 3.51 19.22
C GLN A 395 -2.28 4.82 19.88
N ASN A 396 -2.62 4.73 21.16
CA ASN A 396 -3.11 5.83 22.01
C ASN A 396 -2.47 5.76 23.41
N GLN A 397 -3.10 6.39 24.41
CA GLN A 397 -2.68 6.42 25.82
C GLN A 397 -3.79 5.90 26.75
N LEU A 398 -4.70 5.05 26.26
CA LEU A 398 -5.82 4.51 27.03
C LEU A 398 -5.33 3.61 28.17
N GLU A 399 -5.97 3.70 29.32
CA GLU A 399 -5.57 3.02 30.56
C GLU A 399 -6.75 2.28 31.23
N GLY A 400 -6.43 1.53 32.30
CA GLY A 400 -7.41 0.75 33.05
C GLY A 400 -7.91 -0.49 32.31
N SER A 401 -8.99 -1.08 32.79
CA SER A 401 -9.52 -2.34 32.26
C SER A 401 -10.55 -2.16 31.15
N ILE A 402 -10.48 -3.02 30.12
CA ILE A 402 -11.51 -3.14 29.08
C ILE A 402 -12.88 -3.37 29.74
N PRO A 403 -13.89 -2.50 29.52
CA PRO A 403 -15.20 -2.64 30.16
C PRO A 403 -15.93 -3.91 29.73
N SER A 404 -16.42 -4.68 30.71
CA SER A 404 -17.26 -5.87 30.44
C SER A 404 -18.59 -5.54 29.77
N THR A 405 -19.05 -4.28 29.88
CA THR A 405 -20.25 -3.77 29.21
C THR A 405 -20.13 -3.73 27.70
N LEU A 406 -18.92 -3.71 27.11
CA LEU A 406 -18.72 -3.78 25.65
C LEU A 406 -19.31 -5.06 25.03
N ALA A 407 -19.53 -6.12 25.81
CA ALA A 407 -20.28 -7.31 25.38
C ALA A 407 -21.76 -7.03 25.04
N GLY A 408 -22.30 -5.85 25.39
CA GLY A 408 -23.62 -5.38 24.98
C GLY A 408 -23.69 -4.85 23.53
N CYS A 409 -22.54 -4.54 22.92
CA CYS A 409 -22.44 -4.13 21.52
C CYS A 409 -22.53 -5.35 20.58
N ALA A 410 -23.73 -5.94 20.52
CA ALA A 410 -23.96 -7.26 19.91
C ALA A 410 -23.51 -7.40 18.44
N SER A 411 -23.46 -6.28 17.69
CA SER A 411 -23.04 -6.28 16.28
C SER A 411 -21.52 -6.27 16.06
N LEU A 412 -20.70 -6.05 17.10
CA LEU A 412 -19.24 -5.85 16.97
C LEU A 412 -18.56 -6.93 16.14
N GLN A 413 -17.88 -6.47 15.08
CA GLN A 413 -17.14 -7.28 14.11
C GLN A 413 -15.62 -7.15 14.28
N ALA A 414 -15.16 -5.96 14.70
CA ALA A 414 -13.75 -5.67 14.88
C ALA A 414 -13.50 -4.76 16.08
N ILE A 415 -12.59 -5.18 16.96
CA ILE A 415 -12.05 -4.39 18.07
C ILE A 415 -10.53 -4.37 17.95
N ASP A 416 -9.93 -3.17 17.90
CA ASP A 416 -8.48 -3.00 18.02
C ASP A 416 -8.13 -1.90 19.03
N LEU A 417 -7.46 -2.31 20.10
CA LEU A 417 -6.99 -1.46 21.19
C LEU A 417 -5.48 -1.62 21.41
N SER A 418 -4.75 -2.15 20.42
CA SER A 418 -3.32 -2.41 20.48
C SER A 418 -2.49 -1.13 20.76
N HIS A 419 -1.27 -1.23 21.28
CA HIS A 419 -0.39 -0.09 21.60
C HIS A 419 -1.08 0.95 22.52
N ASN A 420 -1.43 0.52 23.73
CA ASN A 420 -2.06 1.33 24.80
C ASN A 420 -1.53 0.88 26.19
N TYR A 421 -2.06 1.44 27.27
CA TYR A 421 -1.74 1.11 28.65
C TYR A 421 -2.88 0.33 29.35
N LEU A 422 -3.64 -0.48 28.60
CA LEU A 422 -4.77 -1.23 29.15
C LEU A 422 -4.29 -2.38 30.06
N THR A 423 -5.05 -2.64 31.11
CA THR A 423 -4.71 -3.53 32.23
C THR A 423 -5.88 -4.45 32.59
N GLY A 424 -5.73 -5.26 33.64
CA GLY A 424 -6.75 -6.24 34.04
C GLY A 424 -6.84 -7.40 33.06
N SER A 425 -7.97 -8.11 33.02
CA SER A 425 -8.16 -9.31 32.19
C SER A 425 -9.22 -9.10 31.11
N VAL A 426 -9.08 -9.75 29.96
CA VAL A 426 -10.09 -9.76 28.90
C VAL A 426 -11.47 -10.20 29.45
N PRO A 427 -12.53 -9.38 29.34
CA PRO A 427 -13.85 -9.75 29.81
C PRO A 427 -14.42 -10.97 29.05
N PRO A 428 -14.82 -12.07 29.73
CA PRO A 428 -15.29 -13.29 29.06
C PRO A 428 -16.59 -13.11 28.26
N GLY A 429 -17.35 -12.04 28.53
CA GLY A 429 -18.53 -11.69 27.74
C GLY A 429 -18.22 -11.29 26.30
N LEU A 430 -17.02 -10.77 26.00
CA LEU A 430 -16.64 -10.42 24.63
C LEU A 430 -16.57 -11.66 23.72
N PHE A 431 -16.19 -12.82 24.28
CA PHE A 431 -16.18 -14.09 23.56
C PHE A 431 -17.59 -14.69 23.34
N GLN A 432 -18.66 -14.03 23.80
CA GLN A 432 -20.04 -14.39 23.47
C GLN A 432 -20.56 -13.63 22.24
N LEU A 433 -19.85 -12.59 21.78
CA LEU A 433 -20.19 -11.84 20.56
C LEU A 433 -20.10 -12.75 19.33
N GLN A 434 -21.23 -12.93 18.64
CA GLN A 434 -21.34 -13.87 17.52
C GLN A 434 -20.81 -13.30 16.20
N ASN A 435 -20.60 -11.99 16.11
CA ASN A 435 -20.09 -11.32 14.91
C ASN A 435 -18.58 -11.00 14.95
N LEU A 436 -17.90 -11.22 16.08
CA LEU A 436 -16.55 -10.69 16.33
C LEU A 436 -15.46 -11.44 15.54
N THR A 437 -15.11 -10.92 14.36
CA THR A 437 -14.09 -11.49 13.46
C THR A 437 -12.65 -11.10 13.82
N LYS A 438 -12.42 -9.93 14.42
CA LYS A 438 -11.09 -9.38 14.73
C LYS A 438 -11.04 -8.91 16.19
N PHE A 439 -10.12 -9.47 16.97
CA PHE A 439 -9.88 -9.05 18.36
C PHE A 439 -8.37 -8.85 18.60
N LEU A 440 -7.97 -7.60 18.78
CA LEU A 440 -6.57 -7.15 18.71
C LEU A 440 -6.25 -6.28 19.94
N LEU A 441 -5.32 -6.74 20.79
CA LEU A 441 -4.91 -6.11 22.06
C LEU A 441 -3.38 -6.08 22.21
N ILE A 442 -2.63 -6.03 21.11
CA ILE A 442 -1.15 -6.19 21.12
C ILE A 442 -0.51 -5.05 21.91
N ASP A 443 0.64 -5.28 22.57
CA ASP A 443 1.44 -4.22 23.22
C ASP A 443 0.61 -3.41 24.24
N ASN A 444 0.23 -4.09 25.31
CA ASN A 444 -0.55 -3.58 26.44
C ASN A 444 -0.13 -4.31 27.74
N ASP A 445 -0.75 -3.97 28.87
CA ASP A 445 -0.54 -4.61 30.18
C ASP A 445 -1.67 -5.58 30.58
N ILE A 446 -2.35 -6.20 29.59
CA ILE A 446 -3.42 -7.18 29.82
C ILE A 446 -2.87 -8.42 30.52
N SER A 447 -3.63 -8.96 31.45
CA SER A 447 -3.21 -9.95 32.46
C SER A 447 -4.33 -10.95 32.77
N GLY A 448 -4.17 -11.77 33.81
CA GLY A 448 -5.06 -12.91 34.07
C GLY A 448 -4.79 -14.04 33.09
N SER A 449 -5.80 -14.84 32.76
CA SER A 449 -5.67 -15.99 31.86
C SER A 449 -6.67 -15.98 30.70
N ILE A 450 -6.35 -16.70 29.63
CA ILE A 450 -7.26 -16.90 28.51
C ILE A 450 -8.46 -17.72 28.99
N ARG A 451 -9.62 -17.08 29.03
CA ARG A 451 -10.87 -17.64 29.58
C ARG A 451 -11.43 -18.75 28.68
N PRO A 452 -11.86 -19.91 29.22
CA PRO A 452 -12.42 -21.00 28.40
C PRO A 452 -13.63 -20.60 27.54
N GLU A 453 -14.36 -19.55 27.95
CA GLU A 453 -15.43 -18.92 27.16
C GLU A 453 -15.00 -18.47 25.75
N ILE A 454 -13.69 -18.34 25.49
CA ILE A 454 -13.13 -18.06 24.15
C ILE A 454 -13.69 -18.99 23.07
N GLY A 455 -13.90 -20.27 23.37
CA GLY A 455 -14.40 -21.27 22.41
C GLY A 455 -15.81 -21.02 21.88
N ASN A 456 -16.55 -20.07 22.46
CA ASN A 456 -17.89 -19.67 22.00
C ASN A 456 -17.85 -18.64 20.85
N CYS A 457 -16.71 -18.01 20.60
CA CYS A 457 -16.53 -16.95 19.60
C CYS A 457 -16.18 -17.56 18.23
N SER A 458 -17.07 -18.41 17.70
CA SER A 458 -16.81 -19.26 16.53
C SER A 458 -16.47 -18.50 15.23
N SER A 459 -16.89 -17.24 15.13
CA SER A 459 -16.65 -16.30 14.02
C SER A 459 -15.30 -15.58 14.06
N LEU A 460 -14.50 -15.77 15.12
CA LEU A 460 -13.21 -15.11 15.27
C LEU A 460 -12.20 -15.60 14.24
N VAL A 461 -11.76 -14.70 13.36
CA VAL A 461 -10.80 -14.96 12.25
C VAL A 461 -9.38 -14.55 12.64
N ARG A 462 -9.22 -13.44 13.37
CA ARG A 462 -7.92 -12.90 13.76
C ARG A 462 -7.92 -12.56 15.26
N LEU A 463 -7.10 -13.28 16.02
CA LEU A 463 -6.85 -13.04 17.43
C LEU A 463 -5.39 -12.64 17.62
N ARG A 464 -5.14 -11.46 18.19
CA ARG A 464 -3.78 -11.02 18.56
C ARG A 464 -3.77 -10.46 19.97
N LEU A 465 -3.09 -11.17 20.87
CA LEU A 465 -2.87 -10.81 22.28
C LEU A 465 -1.37 -10.66 22.61
N GLY A 466 -0.53 -10.55 21.58
CA GLY A 466 0.94 -10.50 21.70
C GLY A 466 1.46 -9.32 22.53
N ASN A 467 2.66 -9.48 23.12
CA ASN A 467 3.32 -8.48 23.99
C ASN A 467 2.40 -7.97 25.12
N ASN A 468 2.06 -8.86 26.06
CA ASN A 468 1.19 -8.61 27.20
C ASN A 468 1.67 -9.41 28.44
N ARG A 469 0.87 -9.43 29.51
CA ARG A 469 1.15 -10.12 30.79
C ARG A 469 0.18 -11.29 31.06
N ILE A 470 -0.42 -11.88 30.02
CA ILE A 470 -1.40 -12.96 30.12
C ILE A 470 -0.68 -14.25 30.54
N SER A 471 -1.32 -15.04 31.40
CA SER A 471 -0.70 -16.13 32.16
C SER A 471 -1.58 -17.38 32.25
N GLY A 472 -0.97 -18.50 32.63
CA GLY A 472 -1.65 -19.80 32.67
C GLY A 472 -1.72 -20.48 31.30
N GLY A 473 -2.43 -21.60 31.22
CA GLY A 473 -2.50 -22.41 30.00
C GLY A 473 -3.45 -21.87 28.93
N ILE A 474 -3.17 -22.21 27.68
CA ILE A 474 -4.09 -22.04 26.55
C ILE A 474 -5.25 -23.05 26.75
N PRO A 475 -6.52 -22.61 26.86
CA PRO A 475 -7.63 -23.52 27.13
C PRO A 475 -7.95 -24.40 25.92
N SER A 476 -8.24 -25.69 26.16
CA SER A 476 -8.62 -26.64 25.09
C SER A 476 -9.88 -26.23 24.30
N THR A 477 -10.73 -25.39 24.88
CA THR A 477 -11.87 -24.77 24.17
C THR A 477 -11.45 -23.86 23.02
N ILE A 478 -10.17 -23.49 22.87
CA ILE A 478 -9.65 -22.82 21.68
C ILE A 478 -9.99 -23.57 20.39
N GLY A 479 -10.08 -24.91 20.44
CA GLY A 479 -10.52 -25.75 19.32
C GLY A 479 -11.96 -25.50 18.83
N GLY A 480 -12.76 -24.67 19.53
CA GLY A 480 -14.06 -24.19 19.09
C GLY A 480 -14.00 -23.05 18.04
N LEU A 481 -12.85 -22.37 17.93
CA LEU A 481 -12.65 -21.22 17.02
C LEU A 481 -12.49 -21.69 15.56
N LYS A 482 -13.59 -22.08 14.91
CA LYS A 482 -13.54 -22.72 13.58
C LYS A 482 -13.12 -21.79 12.45
N SER A 483 -13.46 -20.50 12.53
CA SER A 483 -13.07 -19.51 11.53
C SER A 483 -11.64 -18.96 11.71
N LEU A 484 -10.90 -19.40 12.73
CA LEU A 484 -9.64 -18.79 13.12
C LEU A 484 -8.54 -19.05 12.10
N ASN A 485 -8.03 -17.96 11.53
CA ASN A 485 -7.00 -17.95 10.49
C ASN A 485 -5.63 -17.51 11.04
N PHE A 486 -5.63 -16.61 12.01
CA PHE A 486 -4.41 -16.01 12.54
C PHE A 486 -4.49 -15.92 14.06
N LEU A 487 -3.56 -16.60 14.74
CA LEU A 487 -3.42 -16.63 16.18
C LEU A 487 -2.03 -16.13 16.59
N ASP A 488 -2.00 -15.07 17.38
CA ASP A 488 -0.79 -14.52 17.98
C ASP A 488 -0.99 -14.32 19.49
N LEU A 489 -0.23 -15.08 20.26
CA LEU A 489 -0.16 -15.05 21.72
C LEU A 489 1.30 -14.80 22.19
N SER A 490 2.12 -14.23 21.32
CA SER A 490 3.56 -14.00 21.51
C SER A 490 3.88 -13.14 22.75
N ALA A 491 5.10 -13.22 23.28
CA ALA A 491 5.62 -12.31 24.32
C ALA A 491 4.65 -12.12 25.51
N ASN A 492 4.36 -13.22 26.22
CA ASN A 492 3.42 -13.27 27.34
C ASN A 492 3.99 -14.13 28.49
N HIS A 493 3.14 -14.58 29.42
CA HIS A 493 3.50 -15.45 30.55
C HIS A 493 2.70 -16.77 30.51
N LEU A 494 2.30 -17.23 29.33
CA LEU A 494 1.53 -18.45 29.14
C LEU A 494 2.37 -19.68 29.48
N SER A 495 1.76 -20.65 30.15
CA SER A 495 2.45 -21.75 30.83
C SER A 495 1.71 -23.08 30.72
N GLY A 496 2.43 -24.20 30.67
CA GLY A 496 1.85 -25.53 30.48
C GLY A 496 1.85 -25.96 29.01
N GLU A 497 1.20 -27.08 28.71
CA GLU A 497 1.19 -27.68 27.36
C GLU A 497 0.25 -26.94 26.38
N VAL A 498 0.56 -27.02 25.08
CA VAL A 498 -0.35 -26.56 24.03
C VAL A 498 -1.45 -27.61 23.79
N PRO A 499 -2.74 -27.26 23.93
CA PRO A 499 -3.83 -28.24 23.88
C PRO A 499 -3.94 -28.89 22.51
N HIS A 500 -4.15 -30.21 22.49
CA HIS A 500 -4.29 -30.99 21.24
C HIS A 500 -5.45 -30.48 20.36
N GLU A 501 -6.47 -29.90 20.98
CA GLU A 501 -7.66 -29.33 20.34
C GLU A 501 -7.35 -28.17 19.39
N ILE A 502 -6.18 -27.51 19.48
CA ILE A 502 -5.77 -26.46 18.53
C ILE A 502 -5.73 -26.97 17.07
N GLY A 503 -5.45 -28.26 16.87
CA GLY A 503 -5.52 -28.93 15.56
C GLY A 503 -6.93 -29.04 14.98
N SER A 504 -7.95 -28.52 15.66
CA SER A 504 -9.36 -28.49 15.24
C SER A 504 -9.78 -27.17 14.60
N CYS A 505 -8.90 -26.17 14.56
CA CYS A 505 -9.10 -24.86 13.95
C CYS A 505 -8.55 -24.85 12.51
N THR A 506 -9.23 -25.55 11.59
CA THR A 506 -8.68 -25.96 10.28
C THR A 506 -8.22 -24.82 9.37
N GLU A 507 -8.75 -23.61 9.56
CA GLU A 507 -8.45 -22.44 8.74
C GLU A 507 -7.17 -21.69 9.16
N LEU A 508 -6.48 -22.15 10.21
CA LEU A 508 -5.25 -21.55 10.73
C LEU A 508 -4.13 -21.55 9.68
N GLN A 509 -3.71 -20.35 9.28
CA GLN A 509 -2.58 -20.07 8.41
C GLN A 509 -1.37 -19.52 9.19
N MET A 510 -1.58 -18.86 10.33
CA MET A 510 -0.49 -18.44 11.23
C MET A 510 -0.78 -18.74 12.69
N ILE A 511 0.21 -19.35 13.35
CA ILE A 511 0.31 -19.53 14.80
C ILE A 511 1.63 -18.94 15.27
N ASP A 512 1.56 -17.99 16.20
CA ASP A 512 2.70 -17.47 16.95
C ASP A 512 2.42 -17.59 18.46
N LEU A 513 3.24 -18.41 19.13
CA LEU A 513 3.23 -18.63 20.58
C LEU A 513 4.61 -18.27 21.20
N SER A 514 5.43 -17.51 20.47
CA SER A 514 6.82 -17.23 20.83
C SER A 514 6.97 -16.49 22.16
N ASN A 515 8.16 -16.56 22.78
CA ASN A 515 8.52 -15.79 23.97
C ASN A 515 7.51 -15.93 25.13
N ASN A 516 7.34 -17.17 25.60
CA ASN A 516 6.40 -17.56 26.66
C ASN A 516 7.06 -18.61 27.60
N THR A 517 6.31 -19.22 28.51
CA THR A 517 6.76 -20.33 29.36
C THR A 517 5.98 -21.62 29.11
N LEU A 518 5.56 -21.85 27.86
CA LEU A 518 4.88 -23.07 27.43
C LEU A 518 5.87 -24.26 27.45
N GLU A 519 5.38 -25.43 27.83
CA GLU A 519 6.19 -26.62 28.12
C GLU A 519 5.58 -27.90 27.51
N GLY A 520 6.18 -29.05 27.82
CA GLY A 520 5.74 -30.35 27.30
C GLY A 520 6.05 -30.56 25.81
N PRO A 521 5.46 -31.57 25.16
CA PRO A 521 5.70 -31.90 23.76
C PRO A 521 4.83 -31.06 22.82
N LEU A 522 5.39 -30.66 21.67
CA LEU A 522 4.61 -29.99 20.62
C LEU A 522 3.54 -30.97 20.05
N PRO A 523 2.26 -30.60 19.97
CA PRO A 523 1.19 -31.57 19.75
C PRO A 523 1.11 -32.07 18.29
N ASN A 524 1.10 -33.40 18.12
CA ASN A 524 1.00 -34.08 16.81
C ASN A 524 -0.22 -33.63 15.96
N THR A 525 -1.28 -33.13 16.60
CA THR A 525 -2.52 -32.66 15.98
C THR A 525 -2.36 -31.38 15.16
N LEU A 526 -1.28 -30.62 15.32
CA LEU A 526 -0.94 -29.50 14.41
C LEU A 526 -0.86 -29.97 12.96
N SER A 527 -0.51 -31.23 12.69
CA SER A 527 -0.50 -31.82 11.35
C SER A 527 -1.88 -31.97 10.67
N SER A 528 -2.97 -31.61 11.35
CA SER A 528 -4.31 -31.45 10.78
C SER A 528 -4.52 -30.09 10.12
N LEU A 529 -3.69 -29.09 10.42
CA LEU A 529 -3.82 -27.70 9.96
C LEU A 529 -3.20 -27.54 8.57
N SER A 530 -3.77 -28.18 7.55
CA SER A 530 -3.20 -28.20 6.18
C SER A 530 -2.99 -26.83 5.54
N GLY A 531 -3.66 -25.78 6.03
CA GLY A 531 -3.45 -24.39 5.61
C GLY A 531 -2.27 -23.68 6.28
N LEU A 532 -1.62 -24.25 7.30
CA LEU A 532 -0.64 -23.54 8.13
C LEU A 532 0.61 -23.13 7.35
N GLN A 533 0.86 -21.81 7.29
CA GLN A 533 1.99 -21.17 6.60
C GLN A 533 3.09 -20.73 7.56
N VAL A 534 2.75 -20.32 8.78
CA VAL A 534 3.70 -19.87 9.80
C VAL A 534 3.41 -20.58 11.12
N LEU A 535 4.45 -21.22 11.67
CA LEU A 535 4.47 -21.74 13.03
C LEU A 535 5.72 -21.22 13.76
N ASP A 536 5.51 -20.28 14.68
CA ASP A 536 6.53 -19.85 15.64
C ASP A 536 6.12 -20.30 17.06
N VAL A 537 7.04 -21.02 17.71
CA VAL A 537 6.95 -21.44 19.12
C VAL A 537 8.29 -21.22 19.83
N SER A 538 9.10 -20.29 19.33
CA SER A 538 10.44 -20.00 19.81
C SER A 538 10.46 -19.39 21.21
N VAL A 539 11.61 -19.46 21.88
CA VAL A 539 11.83 -18.87 23.22
C VAL A 539 10.75 -19.34 24.22
N ASN A 540 10.73 -20.65 24.44
CA ASN A 540 9.77 -21.36 25.31
C ASN A 540 10.49 -22.51 26.03
N GLN A 541 9.74 -23.43 26.65
CA GLN A 541 10.25 -24.60 27.36
C GLN A 541 9.75 -25.92 26.72
N PHE A 542 9.43 -25.92 25.43
CA PHE A 542 8.99 -27.12 24.71
C PHE A 542 10.08 -28.20 24.71
N SER A 543 9.67 -29.45 24.83
CA SER A 543 10.54 -30.59 25.09
C SER A 543 10.13 -31.84 24.31
N GLY A 544 10.86 -32.94 24.48
CA GLY A 544 10.64 -34.16 23.70
C GLY A 544 11.15 -34.02 22.26
N GLN A 545 10.58 -34.78 21.32
CA GLN A 545 11.01 -34.78 19.92
C GLN A 545 10.17 -33.82 19.06
N ILE A 546 10.79 -33.23 18.03
CA ILE A 546 10.06 -32.51 16.98
C ILE A 546 9.08 -33.50 16.30
N PRO A 547 7.77 -33.21 16.23
CA PRO A 547 6.80 -34.13 15.65
C PRO A 547 7.07 -34.41 14.17
N ALA A 548 7.34 -35.68 13.83
CA ALA A 548 7.49 -36.11 12.44
C ALA A 548 6.22 -35.87 11.59
N SER A 549 5.07 -35.66 12.24
CA SER A 549 3.81 -35.32 11.57
C SER A 549 3.78 -33.90 10.98
N LEU A 550 4.68 -32.99 11.40
CA LEU A 550 4.81 -31.65 10.80
C LEU A 550 5.11 -31.72 9.29
N GLY A 551 5.76 -32.77 8.81
CA GLY A 551 5.98 -33.04 7.38
C GLY A 551 4.71 -33.19 6.53
N ARG A 552 3.51 -33.19 7.14
CA ARG A 552 2.22 -33.13 6.42
C ARG A 552 1.80 -31.69 6.08
N LEU A 553 2.46 -30.69 6.65
CA LEU A 553 2.17 -29.27 6.46
C LEU A 553 2.86 -28.77 5.18
N VAL A 554 2.29 -29.15 4.03
CA VAL A 554 2.85 -28.80 2.71
C VAL A 554 2.81 -27.29 2.42
N SER A 555 1.90 -26.56 3.08
CA SER A 555 1.71 -25.11 2.97
C SER A 555 2.65 -24.28 3.86
N LEU A 556 3.50 -24.94 4.66
CA LEU A 556 4.31 -24.28 5.69
C LEU A 556 5.50 -23.55 5.06
N ASN A 557 5.50 -22.22 5.17
CA ASN A 557 6.53 -21.32 4.65
C ASN A 557 7.58 -20.98 5.71
N LYS A 558 7.20 -20.91 7.00
CA LYS A 558 8.12 -20.65 8.12
C LYS A 558 7.90 -21.63 9.28
N LEU A 559 8.99 -22.23 9.78
CA LEU A 559 9.00 -23.06 10.97
C LEU A 559 10.11 -22.59 11.92
N ILE A 560 9.71 -22.05 13.07
CA ILE A 560 10.62 -21.42 14.04
C ILE A 560 10.43 -22.09 15.41
N LEU A 561 11.35 -23.00 15.72
CA LEU A 561 11.39 -23.77 16.98
C LEU A 561 12.53 -23.31 17.92
N ARG A 562 13.20 -22.22 17.56
CA ARG A 562 14.41 -21.69 18.20
C ARG A 562 14.30 -21.50 19.72
N GLY A 563 15.33 -21.85 20.48
CA GLY A 563 15.39 -21.53 21.91
C GLY A 563 14.36 -22.30 22.74
N ASN A 564 14.48 -23.62 22.71
CA ASN A 564 13.62 -24.58 23.40
C ASN A 564 14.48 -25.77 23.88
N SER A 565 13.85 -26.81 24.42
CA SER A 565 14.46 -28.07 24.85
C SER A 565 14.10 -29.24 23.93
N PHE A 566 13.88 -28.99 22.62
CA PHE A 566 13.61 -30.06 21.66
C PHE A 566 14.84 -30.96 21.51
N SER A 567 14.62 -32.27 21.48
CA SER A 567 15.64 -33.31 21.65
C SER A 567 15.48 -34.44 20.64
N GLY A 568 16.47 -35.33 20.55
CA GLY A 568 16.51 -36.38 19.54
C GLY A 568 16.88 -35.84 18.15
N SER A 569 16.54 -36.58 17.09
CA SER A 569 16.92 -36.25 15.71
C SER A 569 15.91 -35.34 15.01
N ILE A 570 16.41 -34.45 14.14
CA ILE A 570 15.58 -33.71 13.17
C ILE A 570 14.79 -34.74 12.31
N PRO A 571 13.44 -34.64 12.20
CA PRO A 571 12.67 -35.59 11.40
C PRO A 571 12.94 -35.41 9.90
N SER A 572 13.28 -36.51 9.21
CA SER A 572 13.45 -36.52 7.75
C SER A 572 12.16 -36.17 7.00
N SER A 573 10.99 -36.33 7.62
CA SER A 573 9.70 -35.91 7.06
C SER A 573 9.56 -34.39 6.89
N LEU A 574 10.40 -33.55 7.52
CA LEU A 574 10.42 -32.10 7.24
C LEU A 574 10.81 -31.81 5.78
N GLY A 575 11.53 -32.72 5.11
CA GLY A 575 11.80 -32.66 3.66
C GLY A 575 10.57 -32.89 2.75
N LEU A 576 9.37 -32.90 3.32
CA LEU A 576 8.08 -32.90 2.61
C LEU A 576 7.36 -31.55 2.68
N CYS A 577 7.82 -30.61 3.53
CA CYS A 577 7.33 -29.23 3.59
C CYS A 577 7.90 -28.40 2.42
N LEU A 578 7.50 -28.73 1.19
CA LEU A 578 8.12 -28.20 -0.04
C LEU A 578 7.97 -26.68 -0.24
N SER A 579 7.11 -26.01 0.53
CA SER A 579 6.92 -24.54 0.50
C SER A 579 7.81 -23.79 1.49
N LEU A 580 8.58 -24.49 2.32
CA LEU A 580 9.29 -23.92 3.47
C LEU A 580 10.47 -23.03 3.02
N GLN A 581 10.34 -21.73 3.28
CA GLN A 581 11.30 -20.67 2.96
C GLN A 581 12.26 -20.38 4.13
N LEU A 582 11.82 -20.62 5.38
CA LEU A 582 12.59 -20.40 6.60
C LEU A 582 12.45 -21.59 7.57
N LEU A 583 13.58 -22.15 8.00
CA LEU A 583 13.66 -23.18 9.04
C LEU A 583 14.67 -22.77 10.12
N ASP A 584 14.21 -22.47 11.34
CA ASP A 584 15.06 -22.23 12.49
C ASP A 584 14.80 -23.25 13.61
N LEU A 585 15.78 -24.11 13.85
CA LEU A 585 15.81 -25.13 14.89
C LEU A 585 16.91 -24.84 15.95
N SER A 586 17.48 -23.63 15.94
CA SER A 586 18.67 -23.31 16.71
C SER A 586 18.44 -23.26 18.22
N SER A 587 19.50 -23.39 19.01
CA SER A 587 19.44 -23.29 20.48
C SER A 587 18.46 -24.31 21.08
N ASN A 588 18.74 -25.59 20.84
CA ASN A 588 17.95 -26.76 21.26
C ASN A 588 18.88 -27.92 21.65
N GLU A 589 18.31 -29.07 22.06
CA GLU A 589 19.03 -30.29 22.42
C GLU A 589 19.04 -31.35 21.30
N LEU A 590 18.96 -30.93 20.02
CA LEU A 590 18.87 -31.86 18.88
C LEU A 590 20.20 -32.61 18.67
N THR A 591 20.11 -33.84 18.20
CA THR A 591 21.23 -34.81 18.12
C THR A 591 21.16 -35.68 16.86
N GLY A 592 22.23 -36.40 16.56
CA GLY A 592 22.33 -37.18 15.32
C GLY A 592 22.66 -36.31 14.11
N SER A 593 22.48 -36.85 12.90
CA SER A 593 22.86 -36.20 11.65
C SER A 593 21.76 -35.29 11.07
N ILE A 594 22.18 -34.27 10.33
CA ILE A 594 21.30 -33.49 9.44
C ILE A 594 20.68 -34.46 8.41
N PRO A 595 19.33 -34.55 8.27
CA PRO A 595 18.70 -35.46 7.32
C PRO A 595 18.99 -35.08 5.86
N VAL A 596 19.23 -36.08 5.01
CA VAL A 596 19.46 -35.88 3.56
C VAL A 596 18.21 -35.29 2.87
N GLU A 597 17.03 -35.53 3.45
CA GLU A 597 15.74 -35.04 2.98
C GLU A 597 15.60 -33.51 3.06
N LEU A 598 16.32 -32.81 3.94
CA LEU A 598 16.26 -31.35 4.00
C LEU A 598 16.75 -30.70 2.69
N GLY A 599 17.66 -31.37 1.96
CA GLY A 599 18.10 -30.93 0.63
C GLY A 599 17.03 -30.99 -0.46
N ARG A 600 15.82 -31.52 -0.19
CA ARG A 600 14.68 -31.49 -1.12
C ARG A 600 13.88 -30.20 -1.06
N ILE A 601 14.12 -29.35 -0.05
CA ILE A 601 13.31 -28.16 0.22
C ILE A 601 13.87 -26.98 -0.61
N GLU A 602 13.77 -27.06 -1.93
CA GLU A 602 14.24 -26.03 -2.87
C GLU A 602 13.51 -24.67 -2.74
N ALA A 603 12.55 -24.54 -1.82
CA ALA A 603 11.94 -23.29 -1.41
C ALA A 603 12.74 -22.54 -0.32
N LEU A 604 13.70 -23.18 0.37
CA LEU A 604 14.54 -22.55 1.41
C LEU A 604 15.41 -21.44 0.81
N GLU A 605 14.86 -20.22 0.82
CA GLU A 605 15.51 -19.01 0.34
C GLU A 605 16.01 -18.13 1.49
N ILE A 606 15.24 -18.00 2.58
CA ILE A 606 15.51 -17.00 3.61
C ILE A 606 16.63 -17.49 4.54
N ALA A 607 16.38 -18.57 5.29
CA ALA A 607 17.32 -19.07 6.28
C ALA A 607 17.12 -20.55 6.60
N LEU A 608 18.24 -21.24 6.81
CA LEU A 608 18.34 -22.54 7.46
C LEU A 608 19.28 -22.38 8.67
N ASN A 609 18.71 -22.34 9.86
CA ASN A 609 19.45 -22.14 11.10
C ASN A 609 19.33 -23.39 11.99
N LEU A 610 20.44 -24.09 12.17
CA LEU A 610 20.58 -25.31 12.98
C LEU A 610 21.57 -25.12 14.14
N SER A 611 21.98 -23.88 14.43
CA SER A 611 23.08 -23.59 15.36
C SER A 611 22.77 -23.89 16.82
N CYS A 612 23.79 -23.94 17.68
CA CYS A 612 23.65 -24.18 19.12
C CYS A 612 22.83 -25.45 19.42
N ASN A 613 23.29 -26.59 18.92
CA ASN A 613 22.67 -27.90 19.06
C ASN A 613 23.74 -28.99 19.30
N GLY A 614 23.30 -30.25 19.41
CA GLY A 614 24.15 -31.43 19.57
C GLY A 614 24.37 -32.25 18.30
N LEU A 615 24.09 -31.71 17.10
CA LEU A 615 24.12 -32.41 15.81
C LEU A 615 25.54 -32.89 15.46
N SER A 616 25.66 -34.02 14.78
CA SER A 616 26.91 -34.75 14.55
C SER A 616 26.95 -35.48 13.21
N GLY A 617 28.14 -35.72 12.67
CA GLY A 617 28.33 -36.32 11.34
C GLY A 617 28.53 -35.26 10.25
N PRO A 618 28.67 -35.68 8.98
CA PRO A 618 28.95 -34.79 7.86
C PRO A 618 27.71 -33.98 7.40
N ILE A 619 27.96 -32.86 6.71
CA ILE A 619 26.93 -32.15 5.95
C ILE A 619 26.47 -33.05 4.79
N PRO A 620 25.16 -33.31 4.60
CA PRO A 620 24.66 -34.06 3.46
C PRO A 620 25.00 -33.39 2.13
N SER A 621 25.46 -34.16 1.14
CA SER A 621 25.71 -33.62 -0.22
C SER A 621 24.46 -33.02 -0.86
N GLN A 622 23.27 -33.48 -0.47
CA GLN A 622 21.97 -32.95 -0.91
C GLN A 622 21.74 -31.49 -0.51
N ILE A 623 22.45 -30.95 0.49
CA ILE A 623 22.35 -29.52 0.86
C ILE A 623 22.76 -28.62 -0.33
N SER A 624 23.60 -29.08 -1.26
CA SER A 624 23.98 -28.31 -2.45
C SER A 624 22.81 -28.00 -3.39
N ALA A 625 21.65 -28.65 -3.22
CA ALA A 625 20.44 -28.37 -4.00
C ALA A 625 19.66 -27.14 -3.49
N LEU A 626 19.96 -26.64 -2.28
CA LEU A 626 19.32 -25.45 -1.69
C LEU A 626 19.83 -24.13 -2.30
N ASN A 627 19.88 -24.06 -3.62
CA ASN A 627 20.61 -23.04 -4.38
C ASN A 627 20.06 -21.60 -4.23
N LYS A 628 18.87 -21.41 -3.65
CA LYS A 628 18.29 -20.10 -3.32
C LYS A 628 18.73 -19.56 -1.96
N LEU A 629 19.25 -20.41 -1.09
CA LEU A 629 19.45 -20.12 0.33
C LEU A 629 20.36 -18.90 0.55
N SER A 630 19.88 -17.94 1.34
CA SER A 630 20.57 -16.68 1.66
C SER A 630 21.34 -16.75 2.98
N ILE A 631 20.80 -17.42 4.01
CA ILE A 631 21.42 -17.57 5.33
C ILE A 631 21.53 -19.05 5.72
N LEU A 632 22.74 -19.49 6.11
CA LEU A 632 22.99 -20.82 6.66
C LEU A 632 23.84 -20.70 7.93
N ASP A 633 23.27 -21.08 9.08
CA ASP A 633 24.01 -21.17 10.33
C ASP A 633 23.98 -22.60 10.88
N LEU A 634 25.17 -23.20 10.96
CA LEU A 634 25.43 -24.55 11.47
C LEU A 634 26.28 -24.51 12.75
N SER A 635 26.56 -23.32 13.29
CA SER A 635 27.56 -23.13 14.34
C SER A 635 27.21 -23.78 15.68
N HIS A 636 28.21 -23.94 16.56
CA HIS A 636 28.03 -24.51 17.90
C HIS A 636 27.32 -25.89 17.86
N ASN A 637 27.93 -26.83 17.13
CA ASN A 637 27.47 -28.21 16.97
C ASN A 637 28.67 -29.18 17.04
N LYS A 638 28.48 -30.45 16.67
CA LYS A 638 29.51 -31.50 16.61
C LYS A 638 29.67 -32.06 15.20
N LEU A 639 29.34 -31.27 14.17
CA LEU A 639 29.42 -31.67 12.77
C LEU A 639 30.88 -31.86 12.36
N GLU A 640 31.11 -32.77 11.40
CA GLU A 640 32.44 -33.21 10.97
C GLU A 640 32.51 -33.36 9.44
N GLY A 641 33.57 -33.98 8.92
CA GLY A 641 33.83 -34.03 7.47
C GLY A 641 34.38 -32.70 6.95
N ASP A 642 34.06 -32.38 5.69
CA ASP A 642 34.49 -31.16 4.99
C ASP A 642 33.30 -30.28 4.55
N LEU A 643 33.61 -29.12 3.96
CA LEU A 643 32.63 -28.12 3.54
C LEU A 643 32.33 -28.14 2.02
N ILE A 644 32.78 -29.16 1.29
CA ILE A 644 32.54 -29.30 -0.16
C ILE A 644 31.04 -29.34 -0.51
N PRO A 645 30.13 -29.96 0.29
CA PRO A 645 28.68 -29.89 0.06
C PRO A 645 28.10 -28.47 -0.05
N LEU A 646 28.75 -27.47 0.55
CA LEU A 646 28.30 -26.07 0.52
C LEU A 646 28.86 -25.29 -0.69
N ALA A 647 29.76 -25.88 -1.48
CA ALA A 647 30.49 -25.18 -2.53
C ALA A 647 29.61 -24.68 -3.70
N GLY A 648 28.43 -25.26 -3.89
CA GLY A 648 27.44 -24.90 -4.92
C GLY A 648 26.33 -23.94 -4.47
N LEU A 649 26.39 -23.40 -3.25
CA LEU A 649 25.40 -22.46 -2.73
C LEU A 649 25.70 -21.02 -3.18
N ASP A 650 25.58 -20.75 -4.48
CA ASP A 650 26.03 -19.49 -5.10
C ASP A 650 25.27 -18.23 -4.65
N ASN A 651 24.03 -18.36 -4.14
CA ASN A 651 23.24 -17.22 -3.63
C ASN A 651 23.50 -16.89 -2.15
N LEU A 652 24.27 -17.71 -1.43
CA LEU A 652 24.43 -17.62 0.02
C LEU A 652 25.16 -16.31 0.41
N VAL A 653 24.48 -15.52 1.24
CA VAL A 653 24.94 -14.20 1.73
C VAL A 653 25.62 -14.32 3.09
N CYS A 654 25.10 -15.19 3.97
CA CYS A 654 25.64 -15.45 5.29
C CYS A 654 25.87 -16.95 5.50
N LEU A 655 27.08 -17.32 5.93
CA LEU A 655 27.43 -18.68 6.32
C LEU A 655 28.22 -18.64 7.64
N ASN A 656 27.72 -19.32 8.66
CA ASN A 656 28.43 -19.54 9.92
C ASN A 656 28.56 -21.04 10.18
N VAL A 657 29.80 -21.53 10.34
CA VAL A 657 30.12 -22.95 10.62
C VAL A 657 31.01 -23.11 11.85
N SER A 658 31.18 -22.03 12.62
CA SER A 658 32.07 -21.97 13.78
C SER A 658 31.68 -22.96 14.89
N TYR A 659 32.63 -23.26 15.78
CA TYR A 659 32.46 -24.17 16.92
C TYR A 659 31.88 -25.54 16.53
N ASN A 660 32.47 -26.16 15.51
CA ASN A 660 32.22 -27.54 15.06
C ASN A 660 33.54 -28.35 15.02
N ASN A 661 33.49 -29.56 14.47
CA ASN A 661 34.63 -30.47 14.26
C ASN A 661 34.97 -30.62 12.76
N PHE A 662 34.72 -29.60 11.93
CA PHE A 662 35.01 -29.64 10.50
C PHE A 662 36.51 -29.70 10.20
N SER A 663 36.84 -30.28 9.05
CA SER A 663 38.20 -30.60 8.63
C SER A 663 38.42 -30.48 7.12
N GLY A 664 39.69 -30.41 6.70
CA GLY A 664 40.06 -30.34 5.29
C GLY A 664 40.12 -28.90 4.75
N TYR A 665 40.09 -28.75 3.43
CA TYR A 665 40.29 -27.46 2.77
C TYR A 665 38.97 -26.71 2.55
N LEU A 666 39.01 -25.39 2.71
CA LEU A 666 37.91 -24.52 2.30
C LEU A 666 37.73 -24.60 0.76
N PRO A 667 36.49 -24.78 0.25
CA PRO A 667 36.23 -24.75 -1.19
C PRO A 667 36.65 -23.42 -1.80
N ASP A 668 37.34 -23.44 -2.95
CA ASP A 668 37.93 -22.22 -3.53
C ASP A 668 36.93 -21.38 -4.37
N ASN A 669 35.77 -21.08 -3.79
CA ASN A 669 34.73 -20.21 -4.38
C ASN A 669 34.75 -18.80 -3.75
N LYS A 670 33.87 -17.90 -4.18
CA LYS A 670 33.83 -16.52 -3.65
C LYS A 670 33.38 -16.44 -2.19
N LEU A 671 32.35 -17.20 -1.81
CA LEU A 671 31.80 -17.23 -0.44
C LEU A 671 32.90 -17.55 0.57
N PHE A 672 33.58 -18.68 0.40
CA PHE A 672 34.63 -19.14 1.32
C PHE A 672 35.87 -18.24 1.36
N ARG A 673 36.12 -17.43 0.32
CA ARG A 673 37.15 -16.38 0.31
C ARG A 673 36.74 -15.09 1.03
N GLN A 674 35.47 -14.92 1.37
CA GLN A 674 34.93 -13.73 2.03
C GLN A 674 34.47 -13.95 3.48
N LEU A 675 34.40 -15.20 3.95
CA LEU A 675 34.09 -15.51 5.35
C LEU A 675 35.11 -14.85 6.29
N SER A 676 34.63 -14.38 7.43
CA SER A 676 35.47 -13.90 8.51
C SER A 676 36.15 -15.06 9.24
N PRO A 677 37.28 -14.84 9.93
CA PRO A 677 37.88 -15.86 10.79
C PRO A 677 36.95 -16.35 11.91
N THR A 678 36.00 -15.51 12.34
CA THR A 678 34.99 -15.83 13.34
C THR A 678 33.95 -16.83 12.83
N ASP A 679 33.53 -16.75 11.56
CA ASP A 679 32.56 -17.69 10.95
C ASP A 679 33.10 -19.13 10.83
N LEU A 680 34.43 -19.28 10.98
CA LEU A 680 35.18 -20.53 10.89
C LEU A 680 35.75 -21.00 12.24
N GLU A 681 35.63 -20.21 13.31
CA GLU A 681 36.34 -20.41 14.58
C GLU A 681 36.07 -21.78 15.21
N GLY A 682 36.97 -22.29 16.07
CA GLY A 682 36.81 -23.56 16.79
C GLY A 682 37.10 -24.82 15.96
N ASN A 683 36.93 -24.78 14.63
CA ASN A 683 37.17 -25.90 13.71
C ASN A 683 38.67 -26.18 13.50
N LYS A 684 39.26 -26.97 14.39
CA LYS A 684 40.71 -27.27 14.42
C LYS A 684 41.26 -27.95 13.16
N GLY A 685 40.40 -28.59 12.36
CA GLY A 685 40.81 -29.35 11.18
C GLY A 685 40.79 -28.57 9.87
N LEU A 686 40.22 -27.35 9.83
CA LEU A 686 40.06 -26.58 8.60
C LEU A 686 41.38 -25.92 8.16
N CYS A 687 41.57 -25.82 6.85
CA CYS A 687 42.77 -25.26 6.22
C CYS A 687 42.40 -24.30 5.08
N SER A 688 42.99 -23.10 5.07
CA SER A 688 42.84 -22.15 3.95
C SER A 688 43.64 -22.63 2.74
N SER A 689 43.02 -22.61 1.56
CA SER A 689 43.49 -23.23 0.31
C SER A 689 44.77 -22.61 -0.31
N ASN A 690 45.45 -21.69 0.38
CA ASN A 690 46.56 -20.91 -0.16
C ASN A 690 47.62 -20.46 0.88
N ARG A 691 47.70 -21.10 2.06
CA ARG A 691 48.77 -20.88 3.07
C ARG A 691 49.10 -22.16 3.85
N ASP A 692 50.37 -22.33 4.23
CA ASP A 692 50.89 -23.46 5.03
C ASP A 692 50.44 -23.49 6.50
N SER A 693 49.24 -22.98 6.78
CA SER A 693 48.64 -22.91 8.10
C SER A 693 47.16 -23.30 8.04
N CYS A 694 46.86 -24.53 8.43
CA CYS A 694 45.53 -24.87 8.95
C CYS A 694 45.24 -24.05 10.23
N PHE A 695 44.00 -24.08 10.74
CA PHE A 695 43.59 -23.44 11.99
C PHE A 695 44.17 -24.15 13.25
N LEU A 696 45.45 -24.46 13.23
CA LEU A 696 46.26 -24.85 14.37
C LEU A 696 46.30 -23.69 15.36
N SER A 697 45.62 -23.87 16.50
CA SER A 697 45.72 -22.98 17.66
C SER A 697 47.19 -22.66 17.96
N ASN A 698 47.52 -21.37 18.12
CA ASN A 698 48.88 -20.83 18.03
C ASN A 698 49.77 -21.22 19.24
N ILE A 699 50.18 -22.49 19.29
CA ILE A 699 51.00 -23.12 20.34
C ILE A 699 52.36 -23.47 19.74
N GLY A 700 53.35 -22.56 19.82
CA GLY A 700 54.71 -22.95 19.38
C GLY A 700 55.74 -21.87 19.04
N ARG A 701 55.87 -20.76 19.79
CA ARG A 701 57.06 -19.88 19.68
C ARG A 701 57.70 -19.46 21.01
N THR A 702 58.08 -20.46 21.82
CA THR A 702 59.32 -20.46 22.61
C THR A 702 59.78 -21.90 22.82
N GLY A 703 61.04 -22.20 22.48
CA GLY A 703 61.63 -23.51 22.73
C GLY A 703 62.38 -23.57 24.07
N LEU A 704 62.76 -24.80 24.45
CA LEU A 704 63.83 -25.11 25.43
C LEU A 704 63.64 -24.60 26.87
N ALA A 705 62.85 -25.35 27.67
CA ALA A 705 63.28 -25.76 29.02
C ALA A 705 62.48 -27.00 29.48
N ARG A 706 63.16 -27.98 30.10
CA ARG A 706 62.54 -29.21 30.59
C ARG A 706 62.20 -29.06 32.08
N SER A 707 60.94 -29.30 32.44
CA SER A 707 60.40 -29.64 33.77
C SER A 707 61.16 -29.17 35.02
N GLU A 708 60.62 -28.19 35.77
CA GLU A 708 60.54 -28.32 37.24
C GLU A 708 59.54 -27.38 37.95
N ASN A 709 59.13 -27.78 39.16
CA ASN A 709 58.56 -26.96 40.25
C ASN A 709 57.21 -26.24 40.07
N ASN A 710 56.13 -27.03 40.16
CA ASN A 710 54.72 -26.59 40.29
C ASN A 710 54.42 -25.62 41.46
N VAL A 711 55.35 -25.42 42.39
CA VAL A 711 55.16 -24.68 43.65
C VAL A 711 54.99 -23.15 43.44
N ARG A 712 55.55 -22.57 42.36
CA ARG A 712 55.53 -21.11 42.14
C ARG A 712 54.15 -20.54 41.72
N ARG A 713 53.18 -21.36 41.30
CA ARG A 713 51.91 -20.87 40.70
C ARG A 713 50.96 -20.25 41.73
N SER A 714 50.82 -20.86 42.90
CA SER A 714 49.94 -20.39 44.00
C SER A 714 50.26 -18.96 44.49
N ARG A 715 51.56 -18.64 44.64
CA ARG A 715 52.01 -17.34 45.17
C ARG A 715 51.80 -16.18 44.18
N ARG A 716 51.74 -16.43 42.87
CA ARG A 716 51.44 -15.41 41.85
C ARG A 716 49.94 -15.06 41.80
N LEU A 717 49.06 -16.05 41.97
CA LEU A 717 47.60 -15.84 41.94
C LEU A 717 47.12 -14.88 43.05
N LYS A 718 47.61 -15.06 44.28
CA LYS A 718 47.28 -14.17 45.41
C LYS A 718 47.75 -12.72 45.19
N LEU A 719 48.89 -12.53 44.52
CA LEU A 719 49.43 -11.22 44.16
C LEU A 719 48.60 -10.53 43.06
N ALA A 720 48.13 -11.29 42.06
CA ALA A 720 47.27 -10.78 41.00
C ALA A 720 45.90 -10.32 41.54
N ILE A 721 45.29 -11.08 42.45
CA ILE A 721 44.01 -10.72 43.08
C ILE A 721 44.16 -9.43 43.91
N ALA A 722 45.23 -9.28 44.69
CA ALA A 722 45.50 -8.06 45.44
C ALA A 722 45.68 -6.84 44.52
N LEU A 723 46.43 -6.99 43.42
CA LEU A 723 46.63 -5.93 42.42
C LEU A 723 45.32 -5.51 41.74
N LEU A 724 44.45 -6.46 41.39
CA LEU A 724 43.14 -6.17 40.81
C LEU A 724 42.23 -5.37 41.75
N ILE A 725 42.21 -5.72 43.05
CA ILE A 725 41.44 -4.98 44.07
C ILE A 725 41.98 -3.55 44.25
N THR A 726 43.31 -3.37 44.27
CA THR A 726 43.87 -2.01 44.30
C THR A 726 43.55 -1.22 43.03
N LEU A 727 43.56 -1.87 41.86
CA LEU A 727 43.29 -1.23 40.57
C LEU A 727 41.84 -0.73 40.49
N THR A 728 40.85 -1.55 40.87
CA THR A 728 39.44 -1.12 40.87
C THR A 728 39.18 0.02 41.85
N ILE A 729 39.78 0.00 43.04
CA ILE A 729 39.69 1.12 44.00
C ILE A 729 40.30 2.40 43.39
N THR A 730 41.47 2.33 42.75
CA THR A 730 42.05 3.51 42.07
C THR A 730 41.21 4.00 40.90
N MET A 731 40.58 3.11 40.13
CA MET A 731 39.68 3.48 39.02
C MET A 731 38.41 4.19 39.53
N VAL A 732 37.83 3.75 40.65
CA VAL A 732 36.67 4.42 41.28
C VAL A 732 37.06 5.81 41.79
N VAL A 733 38.20 5.94 42.48
CA VAL A 733 38.70 7.25 42.96
C VAL A 733 39.01 8.20 41.79
N MET A 734 39.65 7.70 40.73
CA MET A 734 39.91 8.48 39.51
C MET A 734 38.61 8.86 38.78
N GLY A 735 37.59 8.00 38.77
CA GLY A 735 36.26 8.31 38.24
C GLY A 735 35.57 9.44 39.01
N VAL A 736 35.59 9.40 40.34
CA VAL A 736 35.04 10.47 41.20
C VAL A 736 35.79 11.79 40.97
N ILE A 737 37.13 11.77 40.91
CA ILE A 737 37.95 12.96 40.58
C ILE A 737 37.65 13.45 39.15
N GLY A 738 37.42 12.54 38.20
CA GLY A 738 37.03 12.84 36.83
C GLY A 738 35.70 13.57 36.75
N VAL A 739 34.66 13.10 37.44
CA VAL A 739 33.35 13.77 37.53
C VAL A 739 33.45 15.15 38.19
N ILE A 740 34.28 15.29 39.23
CA ILE A 740 34.53 16.58 39.91
C ILE A 740 35.29 17.56 39.01
N ARG A 741 36.19 17.08 38.13
CA ARG A 741 36.87 17.91 37.13
C ARG A 741 35.97 18.27 35.95
N ALA A 742 35.21 17.32 35.41
CA ALA A 742 34.28 17.55 34.31
C ALA A 742 33.24 18.62 34.65
N ARG A 743 32.70 18.62 35.88
CA ARG A 743 31.80 19.68 36.38
C ARG A 743 32.46 21.05 36.57
N ARG A 744 33.77 21.21 36.31
CA ARG A 744 34.50 22.49 36.34
C ARG A 744 35.03 22.93 34.97
N THR A 745 34.98 22.08 33.94
CA THR A 745 35.48 22.39 32.58
C THR A 745 34.38 22.64 31.56
N ILE A 746 33.11 22.71 31.98
CA ILE A 746 32.00 23.20 31.13
C ILE A 746 31.95 24.73 31.21
N ARG A 747 33.04 25.35 30.78
CA ARG A 747 33.16 26.78 30.46
C ARG A 747 34.41 26.99 29.60
N ASP A 748 34.22 27.80 28.57
CA ASP A 748 35.24 28.36 27.67
C ASP A 748 35.82 27.35 26.64
N GLY A 749 35.51 27.53 25.34
CA GLY A 749 36.21 26.88 24.21
C GLY A 749 35.34 26.39 23.03
N GLU A 750 35.23 27.18 21.96
CA GLU A 750 34.72 26.78 20.63
C GLU A 750 35.84 26.81 19.56
N ASP A 751 35.50 26.43 18.32
CA ASP A 751 36.20 26.62 17.04
C ASP A 751 37.55 25.95 16.74
N SER A 752 37.56 25.06 15.74
CA SER A 752 38.21 25.30 14.44
C SER A 752 38.00 24.14 13.44
N GLU A 753 37.82 24.48 12.15
CA GLU A 753 37.80 23.50 11.04
C GLU A 753 39.21 23.22 10.49
N MET A 754 39.41 22.06 9.83
CA MET A 754 39.75 21.96 8.40
C MET A 754 40.28 20.57 7.98
N GLY A 755 39.58 19.93 7.03
CA GLY A 755 40.08 18.99 6.01
C GLY A 755 41.07 17.86 6.36
N ASP A 756 40.60 16.61 6.27
CA ASP A 756 41.46 15.47 5.85
C ASP A 756 40.64 14.42 5.07
N SER A 757 41.31 13.56 4.28
CA SER A 757 40.68 12.63 3.33
C SER A 757 40.38 11.26 3.95
N TRP A 758 39.10 10.94 4.12
CA TRP A 758 38.66 9.71 4.78
C TRP A 758 38.70 8.49 3.86
N PRO A 759 39.26 7.34 4.29
CA PRO A 759 39.29 6.12 3.49
C PRO A 759 37.88 5.62 3.19
N TRP A 760 37.66 5.19 1.95
CA TRP A 760 36.37 4.65 1.52
C TRP A 760 36.13 3.27 2.13
N GLN A 761 34.97 3.11 2.76
CA GLN A 761 34.40 1.82 3.17
C GLN A 761 33.54 1.28 2.03
N PHE A 762 33.55 -0.04 1.81
CA PHE A 762 32.91 -0.70 0.66
C PHE A 762 32.36 -2.07 1.07
N THR A 763 31.06 -2.27 0.84
CA THR A 763 30.34 -3.52 1.12
C THR A 763 29.75 -4.05 -0.18
N PRO A 764 30.38 -5.03 -0.83
CA PRO A 764 29.83 -5.68 -2.03
C PRO A 764 28.86 -6.81 -1.66
N PHE A 765 27.60 -6.69 -2.07
CA PHE A 765 26.56 -7.71 -1.84
C PHE A 765 26.60 -8.85 -2.87
N GLN A 766 27.55 -8.84 -3.83
CA GLN A 766 27.73 -9.89 -4.84
C GLN A 766 29.10 -9.81 -5.59
N LYS A 767 29.13 -10.22 -6.88
CA LYS A 767 30.20 -10.33 -7.90
C LYS A 767 31.18 -9.16 -8.15
N LEU A 768 31.66 -8.45 -7.14
CA LEU A 768 32.55 -7.27 -7.25
C LEU A 768 33.81 -7.50 -8.12
N ASN A 769 33.77 -7.23 -9.43
CA ASN A 769 34.88 -7.35 -10.39
C ASN A 769 35.52 -5.98 -10.77
N PHE A 770 35.18 -4.91 -10.06
CA PHE A 770 35.66 -3.54 -10.29
C PHE A 770 35.97 -2.81 -8.97
N SER A 771 36.75 -1.73 -9.04
CA SER A 771 37.23 -0.95 -7.89
C SER A 771 36.46 0.34 -7.65
N VAL A 772 36.54 0.87 -6.43
CA VAL A 772 35.96 2.18 -6.07
C VAL A 772 36.55 3.29 -6.92
N ASP A 773 37.84 3.26 -7.26
CA ASP A 773 38.48 4.26 -8.12
C ASP A 773 37.91 4.28 -9.56
N GLN A 774 37.52 3.13 -10.11
CA GLN A 774 36.85 3.05 -11.42
C GLN A 774 35.46 3.69 -11.38
N ILE A 775 34.71 3.46 -10.29
CA ILE A 775 33.42 4.11 -10.03
C ILE A 775 33.58 5.63 -9.90
N LEU A 776 34.56 6.11 -9.11
CA LEU A 776 34.76 7.54 -8.87
C LEU A 776 35.10 8.32 -10.16
N ARG A 777 35.85 7.71 -11.09
CA ARG A 777 36.10 8.28 -12.43
C ARG A 777 34.82 8.49 -13.25
N CYS A 778 33.77 7.71 -12.99
CA CYS A 778 32.51 7.78 -13.73
C CYS A 778 31.53 8.84 -13.19
N LEU A 779 31.79 9.46 -12.04
CA LEU A 779 30.88 10.42 -11.37
C LEU A 779 30.99 11.85 -11.95
N VAL A 780 30.87 11.98 -13.28
CA VAL A 780 30.91 13.24 -14.03
C VAL A 780 29.56 13.55 -14.65
N ASP A 781 29.21 14.84 -14.83
CA ASP A 781 27.88 15.26 -15.31
C ASP A 781 27.47 14.67 -16.66
N THR A 782 28.42 14.36 -17.55
CA THR A 782 28.16 13.70 -18.85
C THR A 782 27.60 12.28 -18.72
N ASN A 783 27.76 11.66 -17.55
CA ASN A 783 27.31 10.29 -17.29
C ASN A 783 25.99 10.25 -16.50
N VAL A 784 25.38 11.40 -16.18
CA VAL A 784 24.14 11.43 -15.40
C VAL A 784 22.97 10.91 -16.23
N ILE A 785 22.24 9.95 -15.65
CA ILE A 785 21.02 9.35 -16.21
C ILE A 785 19.76 9.65 -15.38
N GLY A 786 19.89 10.32 -14.23
CA GLY A 786 18.76 10.80 -13.43
C GLY A 786 19.19 11.71 -12.28
N LYS A 787 18.31 12.64 -11.89
CA LYS A 787 18.46 13.50 -10.69
C LYS A 787 17.12 13.48 -9.94
N GLY A 788 17.14 13.33 -8.62
CA GLY A 788 15.93 13.24 -7.79
C GLY A 788 16.16 13.58 -6.32
N CYS A 789 15.12 13.48 -5.50
CA CYS A 789 15.13 13.92 -4.10
C CYS A 789 16.15 13.18 -3.22
N SER A 790 16.50 11.93 -3.57
CA SER A 790 17.50 11.11 -2.85
C SER A 790 18.94 11.33 -3.33
N GLY A 791 19.15 11.72 -4.60
CA GLY A 791 20.50 11.89 -5.16
C GLY A 791 20.56 12.06 -6.68
N VAL A 792 21.76 11.80 -7.22
CA VAL A 792 22.06 11.80 -8.67
C VAL A 792 22.51 10.39 -9.09
N VAL A 793 21.94 9.87 -10.18
CA VAL A 793 22.28 8.55 -10.73
C VAL A 793 23.18 8.71 -11.96
N TYR A 794 24.31 8.02 -11.95
CA TYR A 794 25.31 8.01 -13.02
C TYR A 794 25.36 6.63 -13.69
N ARG A 795 25.52 6.60 -15.02
CA ARG A 795 25.83 5.41 -15.80
C ARG A 795 27.34 5.21 -15.85
N ALA A 796 27.85 4.21 -15.17
CA ALA A 796 29.28 3.94 -15.07
C ALA A 796 29.68 2.75 -15.95
N ASN A 797 30.56 2.98 -16.93
CA ASN A 797 31.23 1.92 -17.69
C ASN A 797 32.45 1.46 -16.90
N MET A 798 32.54 0.16 -16.60
CA MET A 798 33.70 -0.44 -15.97
C MET A 798 34.73 -0.88 -17.01
N ASP A 799 36.03 -0.92 -16.65
CA ASP A 799 37.12 -1.28 -17.58
C ASP A 799 37.03 -2.73 -18.11
N ASN A 800 36.18 -3.57 -17.49
CA ASN A 800 35.89 -4.94 -17.91
C ASN A 800 34.72 -5.06 -18.94
N GLY A 801 34.08 -3.93 -19.29
CA GLY A 801 32.92 -3.88 -20.19
C GLY A 801 31.55 -3.94 -19.52
N GLU A 802 31.47 -4.16 -18.20
CA GLU A 802 30.21 -4.09 -17.45
C GLU A 802 29.70 -2.64 -17.38
N VAL A 803 28.37 -2.46 -17.38
CA VAL A 803 27.71 -1.17 -17.20
C VAL A 803 26.84 -1.24 -15.97
N ILE A 804 27.05 -0.31 -15.03
CA ILE A 804 26.31 -0.25 -13.76
C ILE A 804 25.68 1.13 -13.57
N ALA A 805 24.60 1.20 -12.79
CA ALA A 805 24.03 2.45 -12.32
C ALA A 805 24.58 2.77 -10.92
N VAL A 806 25.05 3.99 -10.71
CA VAL A 806 25.64 4.45 -9.44
C VAL A 806 24.86 5.66 -8.93
N LYS A 807 24.12 5.49 -7.83
CA LYS A 807 23.33 6.52 -7.15
C LYS A 807 24.19 7.19 -6.07
N LYS A 808 24.57 8.45 -6.30
CA LYS A 808 25.26 9.30 -5.32
C LYS A 808 24.23 10.11 -4.55
N LEU A 809 24.14 9.86 -3.25
CA LEU A 809 23.18 10.53 -2.37
C LEU A 809 23.63 11.96 -2.03
N TRP A 810 22.67 12.83 -1.70
CA TRP A 810 22.96 14.18 -1.23
C TRP A 810 23.62 14.16 0.18
N PRO A 811 24.47 15.15 0.52
CA PRO A 811 25.00 15.28 1.87
C PRO A 811 23.88 15.57 2.88
N THR A 812 23.81 14.80 3.98
CA THR A 812 22.92 15.09 5.11
C THR A 812 23.36 16.37 5.82
N SER A 813 22.48 17.36 5.89
CA SER A 813 22.75 18.65 6.54
C SER A 813 23.01 18.49 8.05
N THR A 814 24.06 19.15 8.54
CA THR A 814 24.51 19.03 9.92
C THR A 814 23.65 19.83 10.89
N ALA A 815 22.82 19.13 11.65
CA ALA A 815 22.34 19.56 12.96
C ALA A 815 22.65 18.44 13.98
N ALA A 816 22.92 18.79 15.24
CA ALA A 816 23.30 17.87 16.32
C ALA A 816 24.59 17.04 16.08
N ALA A 817 25.75 17.71 16.07
CA ALA A 817 27.03 17.06 16.33
C ALA A 817 27.33 17.07 17.84
N GLY A 818 27.17 15.94 18.54
CA GLY A 818 27.44 15.87 19.98
C GLY A 818 27.25 14.50 20.63
N ASN A 819 28.35 13.74 20.76
CA ASN A 819 28.53 12.54 21.59
C ASN A 819 27.59 11.31 21.41
N GLY A 820 28.20 10.22 20.94
CA GLY A 820 28.22 8.97 21.71
C GLY A 820 26.94 8.13 21.83
N CYS A 821 26.71 7.28 20.82
CA CYS A 821 26.13 5.93 20.92
C CYS A 821 25.18 5.64 22.11
N ASN A 822 23.91 6.04 22.00
CA ASN A 822 22.69 5.27 22.32
C ASN A 822 21.48 6.21 22.43
N ASP A 823 20.91 6.64 21.30
CA ASP A 823 19.69 7.45 21.30
C ASP A 823 18.82 7.19 20.05
N GLU A 824 17.79 6.36 20.18
CA GLU A 824 16.84 6.02 19.10
C GLU A 824 15.74 7.08 18.91
N LYS A 825 15.99 8.33 19.32
CA LYS A 825 14.95 9.38 19.45
C LYS A 825 15.26 10.70 18.75
N SER A 826 15.67 10.63 17.48
CA SER A 826 15.51 11.75 16.53
C SER A 826 15.03 11.26 15.16
N GLY A 827 13.93 11.86 14.67
CA GLY A 827 13.09 11.30 13.60
C GLY A 827 13.51 11.65 12.16
N VAL A 828 14.79 11.57 11.80
CA VAL A 828 15.23 11.75 10.40
C VAL A 828 15.73 10.42 9.84
N ARG A 829 14.96 9.81 8.93
CA ARG A 829 15.26 8.49 8.37
C ARG A 829 16.43 8.52 7.40
N ASP A 830 17.43 7.70 7.65
CA ASP A 830 18.57 7.52 6.75
C ASP A 830 18.22 6.60 5.57
N SER A 831 17.92 7.22 4.43
CA SER A 831 17.61 6.55 3.17
C SER A 831 18.72 5.60 2.69
N PHE A 832 20.00 5.90 2.96
CA PHE A 832 21.12 5.01 2.64
C PHE A 832 21.03 3.71 3.44
N SER A 833 20.82 3.82 4.75
CA SER A 833 20.74 2.66 5.64
C SER A 833 19.48 1.82 5.38
N ALA A 834 18.35 2.45 5.01
CA ALA A 834 17.14 1.73 4.61
C ALA A 834 17.35 0.93 3.31
N GLU A 835 17.93 1.57 2.27
CA GLU A 835 18.16 0.93 0.97
C GLU A 835 19.20 -0.20 1.08
N VAL A 836 20.28 0.01 1.85
CA VAL A 836 21.30 -1.02 2.14
C VAL A 836 20.75 -2.19 2.95
N LYS A 837 20.00 -1.95 4.04
CA LYS A 837 19.42 -3.03 4.88
C LYS A 837 18.41 -3.86 4.07
N THR A 838 17.61 -3.21 3.23
CA THR A 838 16.52 -3.87 2.48
C THR A 838 17.01 -4.60 1.24
N LEU A 839 17.74 -3.93 0.34
CA LEU A 839 18.24 -4.57 -0.89
C LEU A 839 19.44 -5.50 -0.63
N GLY A 840 20.10 -5.38 0.51
CA GLY A 840 21.12 -6.34 0.95
C GLY A 840 20.57 -7.72 1.35
N SER A 841 19.26 -7.84 1.62
CA SER A 841 18.63 -9.05 2.15
C SER A 841 17.64 -9.75 1.20
N ILE A 842 17.45 -9.27 -0.03
CA ILE A 842 16.44 -9.79 -0.97
C ILE A 842 16.98 -10.05 -2.38
N ARG A 843 16.41 -11.04 -3.09
CA ARG A 843 16.74 -11.33 -4.50
C ARG A 843 15.51 -11.88 -5.25
N HIS A 844 14.86 -11.05 -6.06
CA HIS A 844 13.78 -11.51 -6.96
C HIS A 844 14.00 -11.03 -8.39
N LYS A 845 13.59 -11.85 -9.37
CA LYS A 845 13.75 -11.62 -10.82
C LYS A 845 13.12 -10.31 -11.34
N ASN A 846 12.20 -9.70 -10.59
CA ASN A 846 11.54 -8.43 -10.92
C ASN A 846 11.87 -7.30 -9.91
N ILE A 847 13.01 -7.38 -9.24
CA ILE A 847 13.56 -6.34 -8.35
C ILE A 847 14.96 -5.96 -8.85
N VAL A 848 15.29 -4.67 -8.84
CA VAL A 848 16.61 -4.19 -9.29
C VAL A 848 17.72 -4.84 -8.46
N ARG A 849 18.66 -5.51 -9.13
CA ARG A 849 19.74 -6.21 -8.43
C ARG A 849 20.74 -5.22 -7.86
N PHE A 850 20.88 -5.25 -6.55
CA PHE A 850 21.82 -4.41 -5.80
C PHE A 850 23.21 -5.06 -5.77
N LEU A 851 24.22 -4.27 -6.13
CA LEU A 851 25.59 -4.76 -6.35
C LEU A 851 26.45 -4.57 -5.10
N GLY A 852 26.29 -3.43 -4.43
CA GLY A 852 27.15 -2.98 -3.34
C GLY A 852 26.84 -1.54 -2.91
N CYS A 853 27.45 -1.13 -1.81
CA CYS A 853 27.55 0.29 -1.43
C CYS A 853 29.00 0.66 -1.09
N CYS A 854 29.35 1.94 -1.27
CA CYS A 854 30.58 2.50 -0.69
C CYS A 854 30.36 3.91 -0.16
N TRP A 855 31.06 4.26 0.90
CA TRP A 855 30.89 5.54 1.59
C TRP A 855 32.18 6.02 2.25
N ASN A 856 32.24 7.32 2.51
CA ASN A 856 33.17 7.95 3.45
C ASN A 856 32.36 8.95 4.30
N ARG A 857 33.03 9.84 5.06
CA ARG A 857 32.30 10.81 5.91
C ARG A 857 31.43 11.81 5.14
N ASN A 858 31.74 12.08 3.86
CA ASN A 858 31.17 13.19 3.10
C ASN A 858 30.38 12.74 1.85
N THR A 859 30.38 11.45 1.50
CA THR A 859 29.69 10.93 0.30
C THR A 859 29.29 9.47 0.50
N ARG A 860 28.10 9.12 -0.01
CA ARG A 860 27.51 7.78 0.03
C ARG A 860 27.07 7.38 -1.38
N LEU A 861 27.46 6.19 -1.82
CA LEU A 861 27.25 5.65 -3.16
C LEU A 861 26.58 4.27 -3.08
N LEU A 862 25.57 4.06 -3.92
CA LEU A 862 24.82 2.81 -4.05
C LEU A 862 24.92 2.32 -5.51
N MET A 863 25.14 1.02 -5.73
CA MET A 863 25.43 0.43 -7.05
C MET A 863 24.40 -0.61 -7.44
N TYR A 864 23.92 -0.56 -8.69
CA TYR A 864 22.84 -1.38 -9.24
C TYR A 864 23.18 -1.85 -10.65
N ASP A 865 22.54 -2.92 -11.12
CA ASP A 865 22.51 -3.24 -12.55
C ASP A 865 21.96 -2.07 -13.37
N TYR A 866 22.54 -1.80 -14.53
CA TYR A 866 22.08 -0.75 -15.43
C TYR A 866 20.93 -1.25 -16.34
N MET A 867 19.76 -0.64 -16.20
CA MET A 867 18.56 -0.98 -16.99
C MET A 867 18.51 -0.12 -18.27
N PRO A 868 18.64 -0.70 -19.48
CA PRO A 868 18.92 0.05 -20.69
C PRO A 868 17.70 0.78 -21.27
N ASN A 869 16.47 0.33 -20.98
CA ASN A 869 15.26 1.00 -21.49
C ASN A 869 14.79 2.18 -20.61
N GLY A 870 15.40 2.40 -19.44
CA GLY A 870 15.04 3.47 -18.52
C GLY A 870 13.87 3.09 -17.61
N SER A 871 13.06 4.08 -17.23
CA SER A 871 11.85 3.87 -16.41
C SER A 871 10.60 3.62 -17.25
N LEU A 872 9.62 2.90 -16.70
CA LEU A 872 8.31 2.73 -17.31
C LEU A 872 7.60 4.08 -17.48
N GLY A 873 7.77 5.02 -16.55
CA GLY A 873 7.25 6.38 -16.70
C GLY A 873 7.79 7.10 -17.93
N SER A 874 9.09 6.98 -18.20
CA SER A 874 9.71 7.50 -19.43
C SER A 874 9.15 6.82 -20.70
N LEU A 875 8.85 5.52 -20.64
CA LEU A 875 8.19 4.82 -21.76
C LEU A 875 6.73 5.23 -21.97
N LEU A 876 6.01 5.57 -20.89
CA LEU A 876 4.59 5.96 -20.93
C LEU A 876 4.36 7.44 -21.26
N HIS A 877 5.30 8.32 -20.92
CA HIS A 877 5.10 9.78 -20.95
C HIS A 877 6.17 10.57 -21.73
N GLU A 878 7.37 10.03 -21.94
CA GLU A 878 8.50 10.79 -22.52
C GLU A 878 8.94 10.31 -23.91
N ARG A 879 8.71 9.03 -24.28
CA ARG A 879 9.05 8.50 -25.61
C ARG A 879 7.94 8.76 -26.64
N THR A 880 8.26 9.57 -27.65
CA THR A 880 7.37 9.94 -28.78
C THR A 880 7.28 8.88 -29.89
N GLY A 881 7.38 7.58 -29.57
CA GLY A 881 7.42 6.52 -30.57
C GLY A 881 6.84 5.19 -30.08
N ASN A 882 5.69 4.81 -30.66
CA ASN A 882 4.87 3.62 -30.38
C ASN A 882 4.45 3.43 -28.91
N ALA A 883 3.13 3.47 -28.67
CA ALA A 883 2.58 3.07 -27.38
C ALA A 883 2.90 1.59 -27.11
N LEU A 884 3.17 1.25 -25.84
CA LEU A 884 3.32 -0.15 -25.42
C LEU A 884 2.03 -0.93 -25.78
N GLU A 885 2.17 -2.04 -26.48
CA GLU A 885 1.04 -2.93 -26.78
C GLU A 885 0.49 -3.59 -25.52
N TRP A 886 -0.79 -4.00 -25.52
CA TRP A 886 -1.45 -4.52 -24.32
C TRP A 886 -0.72 -5.72 -23.72
N GLU A 887 -0.24 -6.65 -24.55
CA GLU A 887 0.53 -7.82 -24.10
C GLU A 887 1.78 -7.41 -23.31
N LEU A 888 2.53 -6.42 -23.80
CA LEU A 888 3.74 -5.93 -23.13
C LEU A 888 3.39 -5.18 -21.82
N ARG A 889 2.27 -4.44 -21.79
CA ARG A 889 1.77 -3.84 -20.54
C ARG A 889 1.35 -4.90 -19.53
N TYR A 890 0.70 -5.97 -19.97
CA TYR A 890 0.28 -7.07 -19.11
C TYR A 890 1.48 -7.81 -18.51
N GLN A 891 2.51 -8.09 -19.31
CA GLN A 891 3.76 -8.69 -18.83
C GLN A 891 4.51 -7.79 -17.85
N ILE A 892 4.59 -6.48 -18.11
CA ILE A 892 5.18 -5.48 -17.22
C ILE A 892 4.39 -5.39 -15.88
N LEU A 893 3.06 -5.36 -15.95
CA LEU A 893 2.19 -5.34 -14.77
C LEU A 893 2.34 -6.63 -13.95
N LEU A 894 2.28 -7.79 -14.60
CA LEU A 894 2.40 -9.11 -13.96
C LEU A 894 3.75 -9.30 -13.28
N GLY A 895 4.85 -8.92 -13.93
CA GLY A 895 6.20 -9.00 -13.33
C GLY A 895 6.38 -8.03 -12.16
N ALA A 896 5.87 -6.81 -12.26
CA ALA A 896 5.86 -5.87 -11.13
C ALA A 896 4.99 -6.39 -9.96
N SER A 897 3.81 -6.94 -10.24
CA SER A 897 2.95 -7.57 -9.22
C SER A 897 3.61 -8.78 -8.55
N GLN A 898 4.37 -9.60 -9.30
CA GLN A 898 5.15 -10.71 -8.73
C GLN A 898 6.28 -10.20 -7.81
N GLY A 899 6.97 -9.13 -8.20
CA GLY A 899 7.96 -8.47 -7.33
C GLY A 899 7.35 -7.88 -6.05
N LEU A 900 6.12 -7.34 -6.12
CA LEU A 900 5.41 -6.83 -4.94
C LEU A 900 4.86 -7.94 -4.04
N ALA A 901 4.35 -9.02 -4.62
CA ALA A 901 3.90 -10.19 -3.86
C ALA A 901 5.05 -10.77 -3.03
N TYR A 902 6.22 -10.95 -3.66
CA TYR A 902 7.45 -11.38 -3.00
C TYR A 902 7.85 -10.46 -1.83
N LEU A 903 7.81 -9.13 -2.04
CA LEU A 903 8.11 -8.15 -0.99
C LEU A 903 7.13 -8.20 0.19
N HIS A 904 5.83 -8.39 -0.07
CA HIS A 904 4.80 -8.33 0.96
C HIS A 904 4.50 -9.67 1.66
N HIS A 905 4.86 -10.81 1.05
CA HIS A 905 4.44 -12.14 1.51
C HIS A 905 5.59 -13.13 1.71
N ASP A 906 6.60 -13.12 0.83
CA ASP A 906 7.75 -14.06 0.91
C ASP A 906 8.93 -13.49 1.70
N CYS A 907 9.12 -12.15 1.71
CA CYS A 907 10.17 -11.51 2.49
C CYS A 907 9.90 -11.58 4.01
N VAL A 908 10.95 -11.78 4.80
CA VAL A 908 10.88 -11.85 6.27
C VAL A 908 12.04 -11.07 6.90
N PRO A 909 11.76 -10.03 7.71
CA PRO A 909 10.45 -9.39 7.90
C PRO A 909 9.86 -8.87 6.57
N PRO A 910 8.52 -8.85 6.39
CA PRO A 910 7.89 -8.35 5.17
C PRO A 910 8.32 -6.92 4.85
N ILE A 911 8.53 -6.63 3.56
CA ILE A 911 9.07 -5.36 3.10
C ILE A 911 7.98 -4.56 2.40
N VAL A 912 7.54 -3.46 3.02
CA VAL A 912 6.68 -2.50 2.35
C VAL A 912 7.58 -1.47 1.66
N HIS A 913 7.60 -1.47 0.33
CA HIS A 913 8.45 -0.57 -0.46
C HIS A 913 8.06 0.92 -0.31
N ARG A 914 6.77 1.19 -0.07
CA ARG A 914 6.16 2.52 0.13
C ARG A 914 6.28 3.55 -1.01
N ASP A 915 6.98 3.27 -2.11
CA ASP A 915 7.17 4.21 -3.22
C ASP A 915 7.08 3.50 -4.59
N ILE A 916 5.89 3.00 -4.94
CA ILE A 916 5.67 2.19 -6.15
C ILE A 916 4.95 3.02 -7.20
N LYS A 917 5.73 3.57 -8.13
CA LYS A 917 5.30 4.46 -9.22
C LYS A 917 5.98 4.06 -10.53
N ALA A 918 5.44 4.48 -11.67
CA ALA A 918 6.00 4.15 -12.99
C ALA A 918 7.49 4.58 -13.16
N ASN A 919 7.92 5.65 -12.49
CA ASN A 919 9.34 6.07 -12.51
C ASN A 919 10.28 5.14 -11.73
N ASN A 920 9.75 4.34 -10.79
CA ASN A 920 10.48 3.36 -9.98
C ASN A 920 10.37 1.92 -10.52
N ILE A 921 9.65 1.70 -11.62
CA ILE A 921 9.69 0.45 -12.38
C ILE A 921 10.67 0.67 -13.52
N LEU A 922 11.89 0.13 -13.39
CA LEU A 922 12.90 0.14 -14.43
C LEU A 922 12.64 -1.01 -15.42
N ILE A 923 13.03 -0.82 -16.68
CA ILE A 923 12.73 -1.76 -17.76
C ILE A 923 14.04 -2.33 -18.34
N GLY A 924 14.11 -3.66 -18.36
CA GLY A 924 15.23 -4.44 -18.89
C GLY A 924 15.36 -4.38 -20.41
N LEU A 925 16.24 -5.23 -20.96
CA LEU A 925 16.53 -5.25 -22.40
C LEU A 925 15.39 -5.92 -23.20
N GLU A 926 14.76 -6.94 -22.64
CA GLU A 926 13.65 -7.70 -23.22
C GLU A 926 12.28 -7.21 -22.68
N PHE A 927 12.25 -5.98 -22.17
CA PHE A 927 11.10 -5.30 -21.52
C PHE A 927 10.66 -5.89 -20.17
N GLU A 928 11.55 -6.61 -19.48
CA GLU A 928 11.30 -7.15 -18.14
C GLU A 928 11.18 -6.02 -17.09
N PRO A 929 10.19 -6.05 -16.18
CA PRO A 929 10.03 -5.03 -15.15
C PRO A 929 10.89 -5.30 -13.91
N TYR A 930 11.56 -4.27 -13.40
CA TYR A 930 12.36 -4.28 -12.18
C TYR A 930 11.97 -3.15 -11.23
N ILE A 931 11.47 -3.49 -10.04
CA ILE A 931 11.17 -2.53 -8.97
C ILE A 931 12.46 -1.91 -8.42
N ALA A 932 12.50 -0.60 -8.21
CA ALA A 932 13.69 0.17 -7.81
C ALA A 932 13.41 1.36 -6.87
N ASP A 933 14.48 1.97 -6.34
CA ASP A 933 14.49 3.05 -5.32
C ASP A 933 13.88 2.64 -3.97
N PHE A 934 14.56 1.71 -3.29
CA PHE A 934 14.19 1.22 -1.96
C PHE A 934 14.60 2.18 -0.84
N GLY A 935 14.99 3.42 -1.16
CA GLY A 935 15.36 4.48 -0.22
C GLY A 935 14.24 4.90 0.75
N LEU A 936 13.01 4.44 0.52
CA LEU A 936 11.85 4.62 1.40
C LEU A 936 11.25 3.30 1.91
N ALA A 937 11.84 2.14 1.67
CA ALA A 937 11.29 0.85 2.13
C ALA A 937 11.22 0.75 3.68
N LYS A 938 10.31 -0.09 4.18
CA LYS A 938 10.24 -0.51 5.60
C LYS A 938 10.28 -2.03 5.66
N LEU A 939 11.30 -2.57 6.33
CA LEU A 939 11.30 -3.92 6.88
C LEU A 939 10.35 -3.91 8.10
N VAL A 940 9.30 -4.72 8.06
CA VAL A 940 8.24 -4.73 9.08
C VAL A 940 8.49 -5.86 10.06
N ASP A 941 9.40 -5.61 11.01
CA ASP A 941 9.67 -6.50 12.14
C ASP A 941 8.36 -6.78 12.93
N ASP A 942 8.24 -7.89 13.66
CA ASP A 942 6.92 -8.40 14.09
C ASP A 942 6.13 -7.50 15.07
N GLY A 943 6.84 -6.65 15.82
CA GLY A 943 6.25 -5.57 16.65
C GLY A 943 6.01 -4.24 15.90
N ASP A 944 6.36 -4.16 14.62
CA ASP A 944 6.35 -2.96 13.79
C ASP A 944 5.25 -3.01 12.69
N PHE A 945 4.48 -4.11 12.66
CA PHE A 945 3.27 -4.32 11.85
C PHE A 945 2.05 -3.49 12.28
N ALA A 946 2.07 -2.97 13.52
CA ALA A 946 0.99 -2.18 14.10
C ALA A 946 1.47 -0.79 14.60
N ARG A 947 2.70 -0.38 14.23
CA ARG A 947 3.14 1.01 14.33
C ARG A 947 2.91 1.75 13.02
N SER A 948 2.06 2.77 13.09
CA SER A 948 1.97 3.78 12.04
C SER A 948 3.30 4.50 11.84
N SER A 949 3.46 5.15 10.70
CA SER A 949 4.67 5.88 10.36
C SER A 949 4.43 7.37 10.60
N ASN A 950 4.97 7.93 11.69
CA ASN A 950 4.94 9.37 12.05
C ASN A 950 5.71 10.28 11.03
N THR A 951 5.83 9.86 9.79
CA THR A 951 6.45 10.53 8.66
C THR A 951 5.86 9.90 7.40
N VAL A 952 5.22 10.70 6.55
CA VAL A 952 4.74 10.25 5.23
C VAL A 952 5.95 9.75 4.44
N ALA A 953 5.82 8.59 3.82
CA ALA A 953 6.87 7.97 3.01
C ALA A 953 6.23 7.35 1.77
N GLY A 954 6.58 7.91 0.61
CA GLY A 954 6.05 7.57 -0.71
C GLY A 954 5.90 8.83 -1.57
N SER A 955 5.74 8.66 -2.87
CA SER A 955 5.47 9.78 -3.79
C SER A 955 3.98 10.11 -3.84
N TYR A 956 3.66 11.40 -3.93
CA TYR A 956 2.31 11.89 -4.24
C TYR A 956 1.71 11.15 -5.45
N GLY A 957 0.47 10.70 -5.31
CA GLY A 957 -0.26 9.90 -6.30
C GLY A 957 0.05 8.40 -6.31
N TYR A 958 0.98 7.91 -5.48
CA TYR A 958 1.41 6.50 -5.45
C TYR A 958 1.67 5.95 -4.03
N ILE A 959 1.01 6.54 -3.02
CA ILE A 959 0.99 6.01 -1.65
C ILE A 959 -0.02 4.85 -1.60
N ALA A 960 0.37 3.72 -1.01
CA ALA A 960 -0.51 2.56 -0.89
C ALA A 960 -1.64 2.84 0.13
N PRO A 961 -2.94 2.66 -0.23
CA PRO A 961 -4.03 2.81 0.73
C PRO A 961 -3.93 1.81 1.89
N GLY A 962 -4.44 2.21 3.06
CA GLY A 962 -4.78 1.25 4.11
C GLY A 962 -5.73 0.18 3.57
N LYS A 963 -5.55 -1.08 3.96
CA LYS A 963 -6.25 -2.22 3.35
C LYS A 963 -7.78 -2.09 3.42
N TYR A 964 -8.42 -1.83 2.28
CA TYR A 964 -9.82 -2.19 2.07
C TYR A 964 -9.99 -3.72 2.13
N SER A 965 -11.03 -4.19 2.80
CA SER A 965 -11.48 -5.59 2.74
C SER A 965 -12.36 -5.79 1.49
N PRO A 966 -12.23 -6.90 0.75
CA PRO A 966 -13.13 -7.19 -0.37
C PRO A 966 -14.50 -7.64 0.16
N ASN A 967 -15.55 -6.89 -0.17
CA ASN A 967 -16.95 -7.31 -0.09
C ASN A 967 -17.69 -6.66 -1.26
N SER A 968 -17.66 -7.35 -2.41
CA SER A 968 -18.38 -7.04 -3.65
C SER A 968 -18.66 -8.33 -4.39
#